data_AF-A0A1S1MPA3-F1
#
_entry.id   AF-A0A1S1MPA3-F1
#
_cell.length_a   1.000
_cell.length_b   1.000
_cell.length_c   1.000
_cell.angle_alpha   90.00
_cell.angle_beta   90.00
_cell.angle_gamma   90.00
#
_symmetry.space_group_name_H-M   'P 1'
#
loop_
_entity.id
_entity.type
_entity.pdbx_description
1 polymer ?
#
loop_
_entity_poly.entity_id
_entity_poly.type
_entity_poly.pdbx_seq_one_letter_code
_entity_poly.pdbx_strand_id
1 'polypeptide(L)'
;MKYDLLTESWIPALDLQGHTKEYSVTSLLDAAPKLQRIVHEKPLVVASVQRLLLAILYRSYGYLGQDDWDEVFEAGEFGEPVSNYLNSPECIDRFDLFSEACPFFQTANFTKEKGVTTSVKKLSPDLASGNNKTLFNHIADNHEFSLSAKEAALQLLVCQYFSLGGGVSGSSVQFGKHPNLTNSPLVGGAVVMVEGENLFQTLMLNLHMPKDEEWLDRKVDLPVWEQNEPEKPEAREMRGLTDYLTWRARHVRLLPEKDGTVARMFFAQGLPNPKEMEQEPYFAYRLNKDDKILPVRLSFERACWRDTANLLQYARSTKVGIEPQDLRPAGIQLLAAEDNELIDKLKLNCQLIGLDNNKANPLCWFEERLPLAINLIEKDREQKNKFSAHLLKGLETAEAIHRQLMSAVRTFASHLLPDGARAQDVTTKVESINPARFYWPKLNEPFEQFVWALSHNSEEAKSNWRKVCQEIAFAAFEGATQSWCYGGVRAQKGLSIAKQQLEESLYGRTWQRHVYWSQDTQEIIKQLYHWGSPEYPRRDILAVLRKSLDLQKNSQLAAISYLGPLLANEDERSEVQAFVAALFASHPKVYQQSQHLSFGAVWYQADKDQRPGMSFRFECLLEAKGEQLKQTLRQMVQILKSKDIAVDYRTLMEDLYYWDSDDKRIQLKWARDYWAKPNQSTEPSDSAAATN
;
A
#
# COMPACT_ATOMS: atom_id res chain seq x y z
N MET A 1 -10.97 -47.33 -9.13
CA MET A 1 -10.00 -46.45 -9.82
C MET A 1 -8.99 -46.00 -8.77
N LYS A 2 -7.70 -45.96 -9.07
CA LYS A 2 -6.64 -45.59 -8.12
C LYS A 2 -5.96 -44.31 -8.63
N TYR A 3 -5.73 -43.35 -7.75
CA TYR A 3 -4.93 -42.14 -8.02
C TYR A 3 -4.11 -41.80 -6.78
N ASP A 4 -2.89 -42.33 -6.73
CA ASP A 4 -2.05 -42.34 -5.53
C ASP A 4 -1.12 -41.12 -5.49
N LEU A 5 -1.37 -40.20 -4.57
CA LEU A 5 -0.70 -38.90 -4.51
C LEU A 5 0.79 -38.99 -4.12
N LEU A 6 1.26 -40.15 -3.61
CA LEU A 6 2.69 -40.38 -3.38
C LEU A 6 3.47 -40.62 -4.68
N THR A 7 2.81 -41.15 -5.71
CA THR A 7 3.46 -41.60 -6.95
C THR A 7 2.97 -40.89 -8.21
N GLU A 8 1.70 -40.51 -8.28
CA GLU A 8 1.14 -39.70 -9.36
C GLU A 8 1.67 -38.27 -9.29
N SER A 9 1.94 -37.65 -10.44
CA SER A 9 2.41 -36.26 -10.48
C SER A 9 1.22 -35.30 -10.44
N TRP A 10 1.17 -34.41 -9.44
CA TRP A 10 0.03 -33.51 -9.24
C TRP A 10 0.41 -32.14 -8.66
N ILE A 11 1.60 -32.00 -8.05
CA ILE A 11 2.08 -30.77 -7.44
C ILE A 11 2.97 -30.02 -8.44
N PRO A 12 2.51 -28.87 -8.97
CA PRO A 12 3.35 -28.03 -9.82
C PRO A 12 4.44 -27.30 -9.02
N ALA A 13 5.69 -27.46 -9.45
CA ALA A 13 6.85 -26.78 -8.89
C ALA A 13 7.79 -26.27 -9.99
N LEU A 14 8.47 -25.18 -9.66
CA LEU A 14 9.42 -24.48 -10.53
C LEU A 14 10.83 -24.95 -10.20
N ASP A 15 11.58 -25.43 -11.20
CA ASP A 15 13.00 -25.75 -11.02
C ASP A 15 13.88 -24.49 -10.99
N LEU A 16 15.15 -24.63 -10.62
CA LEU A 16 16.11 -23.52 -10.55
C LEU A 16 16.42 -22.91 -11.94
N GLN A 17 16.01 -23.55 -13.03
CA GLN A 17 16.14 -23.04 -14.40
C GLN A 17 14.87 -22.31 -14.88
N GLY A 18 13.82 -22.27 -14.06
CA GLY A 18 12.56 -21.61 -14.37
C GLY A 18 11.56 -22.46 -15.16
N HIS A 19 11.74 -23.78 -15.24
CA HIS A 19 10.74 -24.67 -15.84
C HIS A 19 9.77 -25.22 -14.80
N THR A 20 8.48 -25.15 -15.11
CA THR A 20 7.44 -25.75 -14.28
C THR A 20 7.23 -27.20 -14.68
N LYS A 21 7.27 -28.10 -13.70
CA LYS A 21 6.90 -29.51 -13.85
C LYS A 21 6.00 -29.94 -12.70
N GLU A 22 5.32 -31.06 -12.88
CA GLU A 22 4.47 -31.67 -11.86
C GLU A 22 5.22 -32.80 -11.19
N TYR A 23 5.04 -32.91 -9.88
CA TYR A 23 5.69 -33.89 -9.04
C TYR A 23 4.66 -34.61 -8.18
N SER A 24 4.98 -35.85 -7.81
CA SER A 24 4.31 -36.54 -6.70
C SER A 24 4.83 -36.03 -5.37
N VAL A 25 4.21 -36.41 -4.25
CA VAL A 25 4.72 -36.03 -2.91
C VAL A 25 6.17 -36.52 -2.72
N THR A 26 6.44 -37.78 -3.03
CA THR A 26 7.79 -38.38 -2.89
C THR A 26 8.80 -37.70 -3.79
N SER A 27 8.53 -37.63 -5.09
CA SER A 27 9.48 -37.04 -6.05
C SER A 27 9.69 -35.53 -5.85
N LEU A 28 8.72 -34.81 -5.27
CA LEU A 28 8.87 -33.40 -4.91
C LEU A 28 9.85 -33.22 -3.75
N LEU A 29 9.72 -34.01 -2.69
CA LEU A 29 10.61 -33.94 -1.53
C LEU A 29 12.03 -34.37 -1.90
N ASP A 30 12.19 -35.43 -2.70
CA ASP A 30 13.49 -35.86 -3.24
C ASP A 30 14.15 -34.78 -4.12
N ALA A 31 13.33 -34.05 -4.91
CA ALA A 31 13.82 -33.00 -5.79
C ALA A 31 13.95 -31.63 -5.09
N ALA A 32 13.50 -31.46 -3.84
CA ALA A 32 13.36 -30.18 -3.16
C ALA A 32 14.62 -29.28 -3.19
N PRO A 33 15.87 -29.80 -3.08
CA PRO A 33 17.08 -28.97 -3.20
C PRO A 33 17.29 -28.36 -4.61
N LYS A 34 16.68 -28.95 -5.63
CA LYS A 34 16.75 -28.54 -7.05
C LYS A 34 15.53 -27.75 -7.52
N LEU A 35 14.57 -27.54 -6.64
CA LEU A 35 13.35 -26.80 -6.92
C LEU A 35 13.43 -25.43 -6.27
N GLN A 36 13.06 -24.38 -7.00
CA GLN A 36 12.98 -23.04 -6.45
C GLN A 36 11.80 -22.95 -5.47
N ARG A 37 10.60 -23.35 -5.91
CA ARG A 37 9.36 -23.26 -5.12
C ARG A 37 8.19 -24.01 -5.76
N ILE A 38 7.14 -24.23 -4.99
CA ILE A 38 5.83 -24.66 -5.49
C ILE A 38 5.15 -23.46 -6.17
N VAL A 39 4.48 -23.69 -7.30
CA VAL A 39 3.82 -22.64 -8.08
C VAL A 39 2.42 -23.07 -8.51
N HIS A 40 1.43 -22.20 -8.39
CA HIS A 40 0.09 -22.43 -8.91
C HIS A 40 -0.55 -21.10 -9.26
N GLU A 41 -1.46 -21.07 -10.24
CA GLU A 41 -2.25 -19.87 -10.58
C GLU A 41 -3.14 -19.37 -9.43
N LYS A 42 -3.37 -20.24 -8.43
CA LYS A 42 -4.14 -19.98 -7.22
C LYS A 42 -3.19 -20.09 -6.01
N PRO A 43 -2.75 -18.96 -5.43
CA PRO A 43 -1.88 -18.93 -4.25
C PRO A 43 -2.38 -19.79 -3.07
N LEU A 44 -3.70 -19.88 -2.87
CA LEU A 44 -4.26 -20.71 -1.81
C LEU A 44 -3.87 -22.19 -1.95
N VAL A 45 -3.66 -22.69 -3.17
CA VAL A 45 -3.15 -24.03 -3.42
C VAL A 45 -1.71 -24.16 -2.92
N VAL A 46 -0.86 -23.17 -3.18
CA VAL A 46 0.55 -23.16 -2.74
C VAL A 46 0.63 -23.29 -1.22
N ALA A 47 -0.08 -22.43 -0.49
CA ALA A 47 -0.12 -22.48 0.98
C ALA A 47 -0.68 -23.83 1.51
N SER A 48 -1.68 -24.38 0.82
CA SER A 48 -2.30 -25.65 1.21
C SER A 48 -1.36 -26.84 1.04
N VAL A 49 -0.59 -26.87 -0.06
CA VAL A 49 0.42 -27.91 -0.31
C VAL A 49 1.60 -27.75 0.65
N GLN A 50 2.09 -26.54 0.87
CA GLN A 50 3.16 -26.29 1.85
C GLN A 50 2.79 -26.79 3.25
N ARG A 51 1.55 -26.55 3.71
CA ARG A 51 1.05 -27.06 4.99
C ARG A 51 1.01 -28.60 5.03
N LEU A 52 0.59 -29.25 3.94
CA LEU A 52 0.61 -30.71 3.84
C LEU A 52 2.05 -31.25 3.98
N LEU A 53 3.00 -30.66 3.26
CA LEU A 53 4.40 -31.09 3.29
C LEU A 53 5.01 -30.90 4.68
N LEU A 54 4.72 -29.76 5.34
CA LEU A 54 5.16 -29.54 6.72
C LEU A 54 4.60 -30.61 7.68
N ALA A 55 3.33 -30.99 7.55
CA ALA A 55 2.76 -32.07 8.36
C ALA A 55 3.49 -33.41 8.13
N ILE A 56 3.84 -33.73 6.88
CA ILE A 56 4.64 -34.93 6.55
C ILE A 56 6.01 -34.85 7.20
N LEU A 57 6.68 -33.69 7.14
CA LEU A 57 8.01 -33.50 7.72
C LEU A 57 8.00 -33.59 9.25
N TYR A 58 7.03 -32.96 9.93
CA TYR A 58 6.86 -33.11 11.37
C TYR A 58 6.63 -34.57 11.77
N ARG A 59 5.88 -35.35 10.99
CA ARG A 59 5.73 -36.79 11.25
C ARG A 59 7.02 -37.57 11.02
N SER A 60 7.69 -37.29 9.91
CA SER A 60 8.92 -37.98 9.51
C SER A 60 10.03 -37.82 10.53
N TYR A 61 10.25 -36.59 11.01
CA TYR A 61 11.32 -36.27 11.96
C TYR A 61 10.90 -36.37 13.43
N GLY A 62 9.64 -36.04 13.75
CA GLY A 62 9.23 -35.82 15.13
C GLY A 62 9.77 -34.50 15.66
N TYR A 63 10.05 -34.44 16.97
CA TYR A 63 10.72 -33.30 17.56
C TYR A 63 12.21 -33.34 17.21
N LEU A 64 12.73 -32.30 16.55
CA LEU A 64 14.16 -32.13 16.31
C LEU A 64 14.74 -31.17 17.35
N GLY A 65 15.73 -31.61 18.10
CA GLY A 65 16.55 -30.67 18.87
C GLY A 65 17.31 -29.72 17.94
N GLN A 66 17.90 -28.67 18.50
CA GLN A 66 18.65 -27.69 17.71
C GLN A 66 19.78 -28.35 16.91
N ASP A 67 20.59 -29.18 17.55
CA ASP A 67 21.69 -29.91 16.89
C ASP A 67 21.18 -30.81 15.75
N ASP A 68 20.10 -31.58 15.98
CA ASP A 68 19.52 -32.46 14.96
C ASP A 68 18.94 -31.66 13.78
N TRP A 69 18.34 -30.49 14.06
CA TRP A 69 17.82 -29.60 13.04
C TRP A 69 18.95 -29.04 12.18
N ASP A 70 20.04 -28.60 12.80
CA ASP A 70 21.24 -28.10 12.14
C ASP A 70 21.86 -29.18 11.24
N GLU A 71 22.00 -30.42 11.74
CA GLU A 71 22.52 -31.54 10.95
C GLU A 71 21.70 -31.78 9.66
N VAL A 72 20.36 -31.76 9.77
CA VAL A 72 19.48 -31.92 8.60
C VAL A 72 19.62 -30.71 7.66
N PHE A 73 19.67 -29.50 8.19
CA PHE A 73 19.77 -28.28 7.39
C PHE A 73 21.10 -28.20 6.63
N GLU A 74 22.21 -28.55 7.28
CA GLU A 74 23.56 -28.58 6.71
C GLU A 74 23.72 -29.66 5.63
N ALA A 75 23.03 -30.81 5.77
CA ALA A 75 23.00 -31.83 4.75
C ALA A 75 22.40 -31.33 3.42
N GLY A 76 21.50 -30.33 3.48
CA GLY A 76 20.94 -29.67 2.31
C GLY A 76 19.90 -30.48 1.54
N GLU A 77 19.48 -31.63 2.06
CA GLU A 77 18.46 -32.51 1.50
C GLU A 77 17.72 -33.29 2.59
N PHE A 78 16.53 -33.81 2.26
CA PHE A 78 15.78 -34.64 3.21
C PHE A 78 16.35 -36.05 3.27
N GLY A 79 16.67 -36.52 4.48
CA GLY A 79 17.30 -37.83 4.69
C GLY A 79 16.32 -39.00 4.74
N GLU A 80 16.86 -40.17 5.09
CA GLU A 80 16.13 -41.43 5.22
C GLU A 80 14.86 -41.37 6.09
N PRO A 81 14.76 -40.57 7.18
CA PRO A 81 13.52 -40.48 7.96
C PRO A 81 12.27 -40.13 7.13
N VAL A 82 12.41 -39.25 6.14
CA VAL A 82 11.30 -38.84 5.26
C VAL A 82 10.90 -39.96 4.32
N SER A 83 11.87 -40.57 3.63
CA SER A 83 11.58 -41.70 2.74
C SER A 83 11.05 -42.92 3.50
N ASN A 84 11.55 -43.18 4.71
CA ASN A 84 11.08 -44.29 5.55
C ASN A 84 9.63 -44.09 5.97
N TYR A 85 9.24 -42.87 6.33
CA TYR A 85 7.86 -42.54 6.68
C TYR A 85 6.92 -42.63 5.47
N LEU A 86 7.30 -42.09 4.31
CA LEU A 86 6.45 -42.17 3.12
C LEU A 86 6.26 -43.60 2.60
N ASN A 87 7.22 -44.49 2.86
CA ASN A 87 7.15 -45.91 2.52
C ASN A 87 6.60 -46.78 3.67
N SER A 88 6.12 -46.19 4.75
CA SER A 88 5.62 -46.94 5.90
C SER A 88 4.16 -47.36 5.71
N PRO A 89 3.67 -48.38 6.45
CA PRO A 89 2.26 -48.80 6.42
C PRO A 89 1.27 -47.69 6.81
N GLU A 90 1.74 -46.66 7.52
CA GLU A 90 0.96 -45.47 7.89
C GLU A 90 0.64 -44.58 6.68
N CYS A 91 1.47 -44.61 5.63
CA CYS A 91 1.28 -43.82 4.40
C CYS A 91 0.80 -44.67 3.22
N ILE A 92 1.32 -45.90 3.08
CA ILE A 92 0.94 -46.81 2.00
C ILE A 92 -0.57 -47.02 2.00
N ASP A 93 -1.19 -46.91 0.83
CA ASP A 93 -2.65 -47.01 0.59
C ASP A 93 -3.52 -45.92 1.26
N ARG A 94 -2.94 -44.96 1.98
CA ARG A 94 -3.67 -43.84 2.62
C ARG A 94 -3.68 -42.55 1.79
N PHE A 95 -2.86 -42.50 0.73
CA PHE A 95 -2.74 -41.37 -0.19
C PHE A 95 -3.46 -41.57 -1.53
N ASP A 96 -4.23 -42.65 -1.69
CA ASP A 96 -5.12 -42.81 -2.86
C ASP A 96 -6.36 -41.90 -2.72
N LEU A 97 -6.49 -40.97 -3.66
CA LEU A 97 -7.59 -39.99 -3.70
C LEU A 97 -8.97 -40.65 -3.81
N PHE A 98 -9.05 -41.81 -4.45
CA PHE A 98 -10.32 -42.47 -4.76
C PHE A 98 -10.51 -43.81 -4.03
N SER A 99 -9.67 -44.10 -3.05
CA SER A 99 -9.77 -45.31 -2.23
C SER A 99 -11.18 -45.44 -1.63
N GLU A 100 -11.74 -46.64 -1.68
CA GLU A 100 -13.05 -46.92 -1.08
C GLU A 100 -12.98 -46.88 0.45
N ALA A 101 -11.91 -47.44 1.02
CA ALA A 101 -11.71 -47.56 2.45
C ALA A 101 -11.03 -46.33 3.07
N CYS A 102 -10.00 -45.78 2.42
CA CYS A 102 -9.15 -44.73 2.98
C CYS A 102 -8.91 -43.61 1.95
N PRO A 103 -9.96 -42.92 1.46
CA PRO A 103 -9.79 -41.84 0.50
C PRO A 103 -9.00 -40.69 1.13
N PHE A 104 -7.90 -40.29 0.51
CA PHE A 104 -7.04 -39.24 1.03
C PHE A 104 -7.85 -37.97 1.37
N PHE A 105 -7.68 -37.46 2.60
CA PHE A 105 -8.31 -36.23 3.12
C PHE A 105 -9.85 -36.15 3.05
N GLN A 106 -10.50 -37.29 2.79
CA GLN A 106 -11.94 -37.42 2.63
C GLN A 106 -12.52 -38.32 3.72
N THR A 107 -13.84 -38.50 3.69
CA THR A 107 -14.53 -39.43 4.59
C THR A 107 -15.06 -40.60 3.79
N ALA A 108 -14.53 -41.80 4.09
CA ALA A 108 -14.98 -43.05 3.47
C ALA A 108 -16.48 -43.27 3.71
N ASN A 109 -17.18 -43.80 2.71
CA ASN A 109 -18.62 -44.10 2.75
C ASN A 109 -19.54 -42.90 3.10
N PHE A 110 -19.03 -41.68 3.06
CA PHE A 110 -19.81 -40.50 3.42
C PHE A 110 -20.87 -40.18 2.36
N THR A 111 -22.13 -40.12 2.79
CA THR A 111 -23.28 -39.79 1.93
C THR A 111 -24.24 -38.84 2.65
N LYS A 112 -24.89 -37.95 1.90
CA LYS A 112 -25.95 -37.08 2.42
C LYS A 112 -27.27 -37.84 2.53
N GLU A 113 -28.11 -37.43 3.48
CA GLU A 113 -29.50 -37.89 3.49
C GLU A 113 -30.16 -37.61 2.13
N LYS A 114 -30.94 -38.58 1.63
CA LYS A 114 -31.58 -38.53 0.30
C LYS A 114 -30.60 -38.47 -0.89
N GLY A 115 -29.31 -38.70 -0.68
CA GLY A 115 -28.32 -38.78 -1.76
C GLY A 115 -28.02 -37.45 -2.45
N VAL A 116 -28.29 -36.31 -1.81
CA VAL A 116 -28.07 -34.99 -2.40
C VAL A 116 -26.58 -34.72 -2.59
N THR A 117 -26.16 -34.52 -3.84
CA THR A 117 -24.77 -34.20 -4.21
C THR A 117 -24.56 -32.69 -4.37
N THR A 118 -23.34 -32.24 -4.14
CA THR A 118 -22.87 -30.86 -4.35
C THR A 118 -21.91 -30.82 -5.54
N SER A 119 -21.90 -29.73 -6.30
CA SER A 119 -20.91 -29.52 -7.37
C SER A 119 -19.49 -29.41 -6.79
N VAL A 120 -18.52 -29.97 -7.52
CA VAL A 120 -17.09 -29.89 -7.18
C VAL A 120 -16.59 -28.44 -7.08
N LYS A 121 -17.26 -27.47 -7.73
CA LYS A 121 -16.96 -26.03 -7.62
C LYS A 121 -16.86 -25.56 -6.16
N LYS A 122 -17.63 -26.17 -5.25
CA LYS A 122 -17.63 -25.85 -3.81
C LYS A 122 -16.27 -26.10 -3.11
N LEU A 123 -15.36 -26.86 -3.72
CA LEU A 123 -14.01 -27.09 -3.16
C LEU A 123 -13.16 -25.82 -3.16
N SER A 124 -13.43 -24.86 -4.04
CA SER A 124 -12.60 -23.66 -4.17
C SER A 124 -13.42 -22.38 -3.98
N PRO A 125 -12.94 -21.40 -3.19
CA PRO A 125 -13.69 -20.18 -2.90
C PRO A 125 -13.89 -19.29 -4.14
N ASP A 126 -13.08 -19.44 -5.19
CA ASP A 126 -13.19 -18.63 -6.42
C ASP A 126 -14.29 -19.08 -7.37
N LEU A 127 -14.70 -20.34 -7.26
CA LEU A 127 -15.72 -20.93 -8.12
C LEU A 127 -17.10 -20.68 -7.51
N ALA A 128 -17.92 -19.89 -8.19
CA ALA A 128 -19.29 -19.68 -7.76
C ALA A 128 -20.08 -21.00 -7.84
N SER A 129 -20.87 -21.25 -6.80
CA SER A 129 -21.78 -22.39 -6.72
C SER A 129 -23.03 -22.00 -5.92
N GLY A 130 -24.21 -22.32 -6.44
CA GLY A 130 -25.48 -21.98 -5.83
C GLY A 130 -25.72 -20.46 -5.81
N ASN A 131 -26.07 -19.92 -4.62
CA ASN A 131 -26.40 -18.50 -4.47
C ASN A 131 -25.18 -17.57 -4.38
N ASN A 132 -23.96 -18.08 -4.53
CA ASN A 132 -22.75 -17.26 -4.48
C ASN A 132 -22.64 -16.37 -5.72
N LYS A 133 -22.13 -15.15 -5.55
CA LYS A 133 -21.87 -14.23 -6.67
C LYS A 133 -20.77 -14.80 -7.58
N THR A 134 -20.98 -14.74 -8.88
CA THR A 134 -19.97 -15.02 -9.92
C THR A 134 -18.97 -13.86 -9.99
N LEU A 135 -17.91 -13.93 -9.17
CA LEU A 135 -16.88 -12.89 -9.08
C LEU A 135 -15.66 -13.15 -9.97
N PHE A 136 -15.17 -14.40 -10.00
CA PHE A 136 -13.92 -14.76 -10.70
C PHE A 136 -14.14 -15.67 -11.90
N ASN A 137 -15.31 -16.29 -12.00
CA ASN A 137 -15.69 -17.08 -13.16
C ASN A 137 -17.14 -16.79 -13.57
N HIS A 138 -17.43 -16.92 -14.86
CA HIS A 138 -18.76 -16.76 -15.45
C HIS A 138 -19.42 -18.12 -15.79
N ILE A 139 -18.90 -19.22 -15.23
CA ILE A 139 -19.43 -20.56 -15.42
C ILE A 139 -20.71 -20.70 -14.59
N ALA A 140 -21.85 -20.54 -15.25
CA ALA A 140 -23.15 -20.75 -14.63
C ALA A 140 -23.29 -22.18 -14.07
N ASP A 141 -24.17 -22.35 -13.08
CA ASP A 141 -24.44 -23.65 -12.45
C ASP A 141 -25.01 -24.70 -13.41
N ASN A 142 -25.51 -24.27 -14.58
CA ASN A 142 -26.05 -25.13 -15.63
C ASN A 142 -25.00 -25.63 -16.64
N HIS A 143 -23.74 -25.24 -16.52
CA HIS A 143 -22.65 -25.76 -17.37
C HIS A 143 -21.96 -26.94 -16.67
N GLU A 144 -21.70 -28.02 -17.41
CA GLU A 144 -20.94 -29.16 -16.90
C GLU A 144 -19.53 -28.69 -16.55
N PHE A 145 -19.19 -28.79 -15.26
CA PHE A 145 -17.88 -28.45 -14.72
C PHE A 145 -17.38 -29.65 -13.94
N SER A 146 -16.26 -30.20 -14.38
CA SER A 146 -15.53 -31.25 -13.70
C SER A 146 -14.08 -30.83 -13.51
N LEU A 147 -13.43 -31.42 -12.51
CA LEU A 147 -11.99 -31.28 -12.28
C LEU A 147 -11.30 -32.59 -12.66
N SER A 148 -10.06 -32.50 -13.17
CA SER A 148 -9.17 -33.65 -13.22
C SER A 148 -8.89 -34.20 -11.80
N ALA A 149 -8.45 -35.44 -11.67
CA ALA A 149 -8.07 -36.02 -10.37
C ALA A 149 -7.02 -35.17 -9.63
N LYS A 150 -6.00 -34.70 -10.38
CA LYS A 150 -4.99 -33.75 -9.90
C LYS A 150 -5.63 -32.48 -9.32
N GLU A 151 -6.46 -31.80 -10.09
CA GLU A 151 -7.07 -30.55 -9.64
C GLU A 151 -8.03 -30.80 -8.47
N ALA A 152 -8.76 -31.91 -8.48
CA ALA A 152 -9.61 -32.30 -7.36
C ALA A 152 -8.80 -32.51 -6.07
N ALA A 153 -7.60 -33.10 -6.13
CA ALA A 153 -6.69 -33.22 -4.98
C ALA A 153 -6.21 -31.85 -4.48
N LEU A 154 -5.77 -30.96 -5.38
CA LEU A 154 -5.32 -29.61 -5.02
C LEU A 154 -6.46 -28.78 -4.38
N GLN A 155 -7.65 -28.81 -5.00
CA GLN A 155 -8.80 -28.08 -4.49
C GLN A 155 -9.40 -28.72 -3.22
N LEU A 156 -9.24 -30.03 -3.01
CA LEU A 156 -9.60 -30.67 -1.74
C LEU A 156 -8.78 -30.11 -0.57
N LEU A 157 -7.48 -29.87 -0.76
CA LEU A 157 -6.66 -29.22 0.28
C LEU A 157 -7.14 -27.78 0.55
N VAL A 158 -7.35 -26.99 -0.51
CA VAL A 158 -7.91 -25.63 -0.39
C VAL A 158 -9.25 -25.65 0.35
N CYS A 159 -10.12 -26.62 0.04
CA CYS A 159 -11.40 -26.81 0.70
C CYS A 159 -11.23 -27.02 2.21
N GLN A 160 -10.28 -27.86 2.64
CA GLN A 160 -10.06 -28.10 4.06
C GLN A 160 -9.53 -26.86 4.78
N TYR A 161 -8.70 -26.04 4.13
CA TYR A 161 -7.99 -24.95 4.82
C TYR A 161 -8.60 -23.55 4.64
N PHE A 162 -9.27 -23.27 3.52
CA PHE A 162 -9.76 -21.94 3.16
C PHE A 162 -11.27 -21.84 2.94
N SER A 163 -12.06 -22.88 3.25
CA SER A 163 -13.52 -22.80 3.15
C SER A 163 -14.09 -21.76 4.10
N LEU A 164 -14.84 -20.80 3.55
CA LEU A 164 -15.59 -19.82 4.33
C LEU A 164 -16.76 -20.47 5.07
N GLY A 165 -17.04 -19.96 6.26
CA GLY A 165 -18.24 -20.29 7.04
C GLY A 165 -19.46 -19.52 6.57
N GLY A 166 -20.62 -19.90 7.10
CA GLY A 166 -21.93 -19.33 6.77
C GLY A 166 -22.81 -20.31 5.98
N GLY A 167 -24.04 -20.47 6.45
CA GLY A 167 -25.03 -21.38 5.86
C GLY A 167 -25.20 -22.70 6.62
N VAL A 168 -26.27 -23.41 6.27
CA VAL A 168 -26.65 -24.68 6.88
C VAL A 168 -25.97 -25.84 6.16
N SER A 169 -25.31 -26.74 6.90
CA SER A 169 -24.65 -27.92 6.33
C SER A 169 -25.62 -29.06 6.01
N GLY A 170 -26.76 -29.13 6.70
CA GLY A 170 -27.75 -30.21 6.57
C GLY A 170 -27.30 -31.51 7.27
N SER A 171 -27.84 -32.65 6.86
CA SER A 171 -27.61 -33.96 7.51
C SER A 171 -26.91 -34.98 6.61
N SER A 172 -26.22 -35.95 7.19
CA SER A 172 -25.63 -37.11 6.51
C SER A 172 -26.18 -38.42 7.07
N VAL A 173 -26.03 -39.50 6.31
CA VAL A 173 -26.42 -40.84 6.76
C VAL A 173 -25.53 -41.30 7.92
N GLN A 174 -24.24 -40.99 7.87
CA GLN A 174 -23.25 -41.48 8.84
C GLN A 174 -23.28 -40.72 10.17
N PHE A 175 -23.53 -39.41 10.15
CA PHE A 175 -23.41 -38.55 11.34
C PHE A 175 -24.69 -37.80 11.71
N GLY A 176 -25.78 -37.99 10.96
CA GLY A 176 -27.02 -37.25 11.18
C GLY A 176 -26.83 -35.75 10.93
N LYS A 177 -27.39 -34.89 11.79
CA LYS A 177 -27.37 -33.44 11.60
C LYS A 177 -25.98 -32.86 11.85
N HIS A 178 -25.44 -32.14 10.86
CA HIS A 178 -24.19 -31.41 11.00
C HIS A 178 -24.41 -29.99 11.56
N PRO A 179 -23.42 -29.40 12.23
CA PRO A 179 -23.44 -27.99 12.59
C PRO A 179 -23.41 -27.09 11.36
N ASN A 180 -23.66 -25.79 11.58
CA ASN A 180 -23.53 -24.79 10.52
C ASN A 180 -22.08 -24.69 10.03
N LEU A 181 -21.91 -24.25 8.78
CA LEU A 181 -20.59 -24.09 8.20
C LEU A 181 -19.80 -23.02 8.97
N THR A 182 -18.59 -23.37 9.42
CA THR A 182 -17.64 -22.45 10.06
C THR A 182 -16.41 -22.24 9.18
N ASN A 183 -15.70 -21.13 9.39
CA ASN A 183 -14.42 -20.90 8.71
C ASN A 183 -13.45 -22.06 8.96
N SER A 184 -12.73 -22.47 7.92
CA SER A 184 -11.58 -23.36 8.01
C SER A 184 -10.36 -22.67 8.66
N PRO A 185 -9.31 -23.43 9.06
CA PRO A 185 -8.19 -22.90 9.85
C PRO A 185 -7.46 -21.70 9.26
N LEU A 186 -7.24 -21.66 7.94
CA LEU A 186 -6.44 -20.61 7.29
C LEU A 186 -7.27 -19.41 6.81
N VAL A 187 -8.51 -19.28 7.28
CA VAL A 187 -9.35 -18.12 6.93
C VAL A 187 -9.16 -16.98 7.93
N GLY A 188 -8.91 -15.78 7.41
CA GLY A 188 -8.95 -14.54 8.18
C GLY A 188 -7.59 -13.98 8.61
N GLY A 189 -6.50 -14.56 8.13
CA GLY A 189 -5.13 -14.04 8.25
C GLY A 189 -4.28 -14.40 7.03
N ALA A 190 -3.04 -13.90 7.00
CA ALA A 190 -2.05 -14.24 6.00
C ALA A 190 -1.16 -15.40 6.50
N VAL A 191 -1.08 -16.48 5.72
CA VAL A 191 -0.08 -17.53 5.87
C VAL A 191 1.27 -16.94 5.46
N VAL A 192 2.25 -16.98 6.36
CA VAL A 192 3.59 -16.45 6.15
C VAL A 192 4.58 -17.60 6.15
N MET A 193 5.34 -17.72 5.06
CA MET A 193 6.40 -18.71 4.90
C MET A 193 7.72 -17.99 4.62
N VAL A 194 8.78 -18.38 5.32
CA VAL A 194 10.16 -17.97 4.97
C VAL A 194 10.60 -18.75 3.73
N GLU A 195 10.89 -18.06 2.63
CA GLU A 195 11.45 -18.63 1.40
C GLU A 195 12.99 -18.56 1.46
N GLY A 196 13.63 -19.73 1.30
CA GLY A 196 15.08 -19.85 1.07
C GLY A 196 15.44 -19.79 -0.42
N GLU A 197 16.63 -20.26 -0.78
CA GLU A 197 17.09 -20.34 -2.18
C GLU A 197 16.47 -21.52 -2.94
N ASN A 198 15.97 -22.53 -2.23
CA ASN A 198 15.27 -23.68 -2.78
C ASN A 198 14.12 -24.15 -1.87
N LEU A 199 13.35 -25.12 -2.34
CA LEU A 199 12.19 -25.66 -1.65
C LEU A 199 12.57 -26.41 -0.37
N PHE A 200 13.72 -27.10 -0.34
CA PHE A 200 14.23 -27.78 0.86
C PHE A 200 14.44 -26.77 1.99
N GLN A 201 15.23 -25.71 1.73
CA GLN A 201 15.48 -24.64 2.70
C GLN A 201 14.16 -23.98 3.12
N THR A 202 13.27 -23.70 2.17
CA THR A 202 11.95 -23.12 2.46
C THR A 202 11.15 -23.99 3.44
N LEU A 203 11.12 -25.30 3.26
CA LEU A 203 10.38 -26.19 4.17
C LEU A 203 11.06 -26.30 5.54
N MET A 204 12.39 -26.45 5.60
CA MET A 204 13.14 -26.52 6.85
C MET A 204 13.03 -25.23 7.67
N LEU A 205 13.16 -24.06 7.04
CA LEU A 205 13.04 -22.75 7.69
C LEU A 205 11.65 -22.47 8.26
N ASN A 206 10.64 -23.27 7.90
CA ASN A 206 9.28 -23.18 8.45
C ASN A 206 8.89 -24.40 9.30
N LEU A 207 9.83 -25.33 9.55
CA LEU A 207 9.67 -26.49 10.41
C LEU A 207 10.04 -26.11 11.86
N HIS A 208 9.32 -25.15 12.43
CA HIS A 208 9.55 -24.67 13.80
C HIS A 208 8.97 -25.66 14.82
N MET A 209 9.80 -26.14 15.74
CA MET A 209 9.33 -27.06 16.77
C MET A 209 8.39 -26.35 17.77
N PRO A 210 7.25 -26.96 18.14
CA PRO A 210 6.37 -26.38 19.15
C PRO A 210 7.10 -26.29 20.49
N LYS A 211 6.72 -25.32 21.33
CA LYS A 211 7.30 -25.20 22.68
C LYS A 211 6.96 -26.37 23.59
N ASP A 212 5.81 -26.99 23.34
CA ASP A 212 5.35 -28.18 24.01
C ASP A 212 5.63 -29.40 23.11
N GLU A 213 6.62 -30.22 23.49
CA GLU A 213 7.02 -31.40 22.71
C GLU A 213 5.90 -32.44 22.62
N GLU A 214 4.95 -32.45 23.58
CA GLU A 214 3.80 -33.37 23.57
C GLU A 214 2.89 -33.15 22.36
N TRP A 215 2.94 -31.96 21.74
CA TRP A 215 2.20 -31.68 20.50
C TRP A 215 2.73 -32.49 19.31
N LEU A 216 3.89 -33.12 19.42
CA LEU A 216 4.47 -34.03 18.43
C LEU A 216 4.61 -35.46 18.97
N ASP A 217 3.91 -35.84 20.05
CA ASP A 217 3.91 -37.23 20.54
C ASP A 217 3.34 -38.16 19.45
N ARG A 218 4.21 -39.00 18.89
CA ARG A 218 3.89 -39.90 17.79
C ARG A 218 2.74 -40.86 18.04
N LYS A 219 2.43 -41.15 19.30
CA LYS A 219 1.34 -42.07 19.69
C LYS A 219 -0.03 -41.41 19.63
N VAL A 220 -0.09 -40.08 19.81
CA VAL A 220 -1.33 -39.33 19.96
C VAL A 220 -1.53 -38.38 18.80
N ASP A 221 -0.49 -37.62 18.42
CA ASP A 221 -0.50 -36.74 17.27
C ASP A 221 -0.48 -37.55 15.98
N LEU A 222 -1.64 -37.61 15.33
CA LEU A 222 -1.87 -38.40 14.13
C LEU A 222 -2.48 -37.50 13.06
N PRO A 223 -1.81 -37.28 11.91
CA PRO A 223 -2.41 -36.57 10.80
C PRO A 223 -3.58 -37.38 10.26
N VAL A 224 -4.49 -36.72 9.56
CA VAL A 224 -5.77 -37.33 9.13
C VAL A 224 -5.63 -38.63 8.33
N TRP A 225 -4.52 -38.86 7.62
CA TRP A 225 -4.26 -40.10 6.89
C TRP A 225 -3.75 -41.24 7.77
N GLU A 226 -3.31 -41.01 9.00
CA GLU A 226 -2.97 -42.07 9.96
C GLU A 226 -4.19 -42.50 10.80
N GLN A 227 -5.22 -41.67 10.84
CA GLN A 227 -6.42 -41.90 11.66
C GLN A 227 -7.34 -42.96 11.05
N ASN A 228 -7.73 -43.96 11.84
CA ASN A 228 -8.57 -45.08 11.37
C ASN A 228 -10.08 -44.78 11.37
N GLU A 229 -10.54 -43.96 12.30
CA GLU A 229 -11.97 -43.64 12.45
C GLU A 229 -12.28 -42.25 11.90
N PRO A 230 -13.34 -42.10 11.10
CA PRO A 230 -13.76 -40.79 10.65
C PRO A 230 -14.33 -39.98 11.82
N GLU A 231 -13.93 -38.71 11.91
CA GLU A 231 -14.30 -37.88 13.05
C GLU A 231 -15.78 -37.47 12.96
N LYS A 232 -16.43 -37.37 14.11
CA LYS A 232 -17.77 -36.78 14.19
C LYS A 232 -17.68 -35.27 13.92
N PRO A 233 -18.70 -34.64 13.33
CA PRO A 233 -18.71 -33.22 13.04
C PRO A 233 -19.04 -32.38 14.29
N GLU A 234 -18.28 -32.56 15.36
CA GLU A 234 -18.42 -31.88 16.64
C GLU A 234 -17.09 -31.28 17.09
N ALA A 235 -17.13 -30.28 17.97
CA ALA A 235 -15.91 -29.69 18.51
C ALA A 235 -15.17 -30.73 19.37
N ARG A 236 -13.87 -30.89 19.10
CA ARG A 236 -12.97 -31.73 19.88
C ARG A 236 -11.64 -31.02 20.09
N GLU A 237 -10.90 -31.49 21.08
CA GLU A 237 -9.52 -31.09 21.28
C GLU A 237 -8.63 -31.62 20.16
N MET A 238 -7.57 -30.89 19.83
CA MET A 238 -6.55 -31.38 18.90
C MET A 238 -5.71 -32.46 19.58
N ARG A 239 -5.30 -33.48 18.83
CA ARG A 239 -4.43 -34.54 19.36
C ARG A 239 -2.95 -34.14 19.36
N GLY A 240 -2.60 -33.14 18.57
CA GLY A 240 -1.26 -32.59 18.39
C GLY A 240 -1.19 -31.69 17.17
N LEU A 241 0.03 -31.29 16.81
CA LEU A 241 0.28 -30.32 15.75
C LEU A 241 -0.06 -30.90 14.37
N THR A 242 0.32 -32.14 14.05
CA THR A 242 0.08 -32.70 12.70
C THR A 242 -1.39 -33.04 12.47
N ASP A 243 -2.13 -33.41 13.52
CA ASP A 243 -3.60 -33.47 13.51
C ASP A 243 -4.20 -32.10 13.14
N TYR A 244 -3.73 -31.02 13.76
CA TYR A 244 -4.17 -29.66 13.43
C TYR A 244 -3.73 -29.17 12.04
N LEU A 245 -2.51 -29.50 11.61
CA LEU A 245 -2.03 -29.14 10.27
C LEU A 245 -2.86 -29.83 9.18
N THR A 246 -3.47 -30.97 9.50
CA THR A 246 -4.30 -31.77 8.58
C THR A 246 -5.78 -31.78 8.95
N TRP A 247 -6.23 -30.74 9.68
CA TRP A 247 -7.58 -30.66 10.24
C TRP A 247 -8.68 -30.85 9.19
N ARG A 248 -9.55 -31.85 9.40
CA ARG A 248 -10.67 -32.16 8.50
C ARG A 248 -11.86 -31.22 8.73
N ALA A 249 -11.72 -29.96 8.33
CA ALA A 249 -12.76 -28.93 8.48
C ALA A 249 -14.06 -29.22 7.70
N ARG A 250 -14.00 -30.08 6.67
CA ARG A 250 -15.12 -30.52 5.84
C ARG A 250 -15.14 -32.03 5.68
N HIS A 251 -16.32 -32.63 5.80
CA HIS A 251 -16.54 -33.96 5.26
C HIS A 251 -16.78 -33.86 3.76
N VAL A 252 -15.88 -34.48 2.99
CA VAL A 252 -15.94 -34.54 1.54
C VAL A 252 -15.86 -36.00 1.11
N ARG A 253 -16.64 -36.36 0.10
CA ARG A 253 -16.48 -37.61 -0.66
C ARG A 253 -16.66 -37.31 -2.14
N LEU A 254 -15.57 -37.33 -2.89
CA LEU A 254 -15.56 -37.12 -4.32
C LEU A 254 -16.24 -38.30 -5.03
N LEU A 255 -16.96 -38.01 -6.12
CA LEU A 255 -17.64 -39.00 -6.95
C LEU A 255 -16.97 -39.00 -8.32
N PRO A 256 -15.94 -39.83 -8.53
CA PRO A 256 -15.24 -39.84 -9.81
C PRO A 256 -16.08 -40.48 -10.91
N GLU A 257 -15.93 -39.95 -12.11
CA GLU A 257 -16.45 -40.51 -13.35
C GLU A 257 -15.53 -41.61 -13.89
N LYS A 258 -15.95 -42.27 -14.98
CA LYS A 258 -15.18 -43.39 -15.55
C LYS A 258 -13.81 -42.96 -16.09
N ASP A 259 -13.67 -41.70 -16.49
CA ASP A 259 -12.43 -41.11 -17.00
C ASP A 259 -11.55 -40.51 -15.88
N GLY A 260 -12.00 -40.58 -14.63
CA GLY A 260 -11.30 -40.06 -13.45
C GLY A 260 -11.53 -38.58 -13.16
N THR A 261 -12.34 -37.89 -13.96
CA THR A 261 -12.77 -36.53 -13.64
C THR A 261 -13.81 -36.55 -12.51
N VAL A 262 -13.97 -35.41 -11.84
CA VAL A 262 -14.91 -35.26 -10.71
C VAL A 262 -15.78 -34.04 -10.94
N ALA A 263 -17.07 -34.24 -11.21
CA ALA A 263 -18.06 -33.16 -11.31
C ALA A 263 -18.84 -32.93 -10.00
N ARG A 264 -19.00 -33.98 -9.19
CA ARG A 264 -19.88 -34.00 -8.02
C ARG A 264 -19.21 -34.65 -6.81
N MET A 265 -19.71 -34.29 -5.63
CA MET A 265 -19.27 -34.82 -4.35
C MET A 265 -20.39 -34.82 -3.30
N PHE A 266 -20.20 -35.55 -2.22
CA PHE A 266 -20.90 -35.27 -0.97
C PHE A 266 -20.08 -34.28 -0.14
N PHE A 267 -20.78 -33.33 0.51
CA PHE A 267 -20.16 -32.23 1.23
C PHE A 267 -20.95 -31.87 2.49
N ALA A 268 -20.25 -31.69 3.61
CA ALA A 268 -20.80 -31.14 4.85
C ALA A 268 -19.69 -30.52 5.72
N GLN A 269 -20.11 -29.76 6.73
CA GLN A 269 -19.27 -29.34 7.83
C GLN A 269 -18.65 -30.56 8.52
N GLY A 270 -17.31 -30.55 8.63
CA GLY A 270 -16.55 -31.49 9.44
C GLY A 270 -16.28 -30.88 10.81
N LEU A 271 -15.02 -30.92 11.24
CA LEU A 271 -14.62 -30.38 12.53
C LEU A 271 -14.65 -28.83 12.55
N PRO A 272 -15.28 -28.20 13.57
CA PRO A 272 -15.00 -26.81 13.91
C PRO A 272 -13.52 -26.62 14.27
N ASN A 273 -12.98 -25.41 14.13
CA ASN A 273 -11.60 -25.14 14.55
C ASN A 273 -11.46 -25.38 16.07
N PRO A 274 -10.35 -26.01 16.54
CA PRO A 274 -10.12 -26.29 17.95
C PRO A 274 -9.90 -24.99 18.73
N LYS A 275 -10.17 -25.01 20.03
CA LYS A 275 -10.04 -23.81 20.88
C LYS A 275 -8.60 -23.56 21.31
N GLU A 276 -7.80 -24.62 21.38
CA GLU A 276 -6.41 -24.61 21.82
C GLU A 276 -5.50 -23.88 20.82
N MET A 277 -5.90 -23.85 19.54
CA MET A 277 -5.24 -23.07 18.49
C MET A 277 -5.96 -21.75 18.25
N GLU A 278 -5.96 -20.87 19.25
CA GLU A 278 -6.45 -19.49 19.08
C GLU A 278 -5.61 -18.70 18.05
N GLN A 279 -4.32 -19.07 17.92
CA GLN A 279 -3.35 -18.46 17.02
C GLN A 279 -2.77 -19.55 16.11
N GLU A 280 -2.99 -19.41 14.81
CA GLU A 280 -2.43 -20.26 13.77
C GLU A 280 -0.91 -20.01 13.67
N PRO A 281 -0.06 -21.05 13.82
CA PRO A 281 1.40 -20.90 13.86
C PRO A 281 2.01 -20.18 12.66
N TYR A 282 1.41 -20.34 11.47
CA TYR A 282 1.91 -19.72 10.25
C TYR A 282 1.32 -18.34 9.98
N PHE A 283 0.50 -17.79 10.88
CA PHE A 283 0.02 -16.41 10.79
C PHE A 283 0.93 -15.46 11.54
N ALA A 284 0.97 -14.22 11.06
CA ALA A 284 1.44 -13.10 11.85
C ALA A 284 0.26 -12.42 12.55
N TYR A 285 0.49 -11.90 13.76
CA TYR A 285 -0.50 -11.20 14.54
C TYR A 285 -0.03 -9.80 14.94
N ARG A 286 -1.00 -8.91 15.17
CA ARG A 286 -0.78 -7.55 15.67
C ARG A 286 -1.70 -7.26 16.84
N LEU A 287 -1.28 -6.34 17.70
CA LEU A 287 -2.13 -5.76 18.73
C LEU A 287 -2.89 -4.56 18.15
N ASN A 288 -4.18 -4.47 18.43
CA ASN A 288 -4.95 -3.25 18.18
C ASN A 288 -4.75 -2.23 19.34
N LYS A 289 -5.45 -1.10 19.28
CA LYS A 289 -5.39 -0.05 20.31
C LYS A 289 -5.89 -0.48 21.69
N ASP A 290 -6.65 -1.57 21.75
CA ASP A 290 -7.22 -2.14 22.98
C ASP A 290 -6.40 -3.35 23.48
N ASP A 291 -5.22 -3.59 22.88
CA ASP A 291 -4.37 -4.77 23.06
C ASP A 291 -5.04 -6.11 22.68
N LYS A 292 -6.05 -6.08 21.81
CA LYS A 292 -6.62 -7.29 21.23
C LYS A 292 -5.71 -7.82 20.12
N ILE A 293 -5.38 -9.11 20.21
CA ILE A 293 -4.63 -9.85 19.19
C ILE A 293 -5.51 -10.05 17.96
N LEU A 294 -5.03 -9.59 16.81
CA LEU A 294 -5.70 -9.74 15.51
C LEU A 294 -4.70 -10.26 14.48
N PRO A 295 -5.10 -11.21 13.61
CA PRO A 295 -4.23 -11.64 12.53
C PRO A 295 -3.96 -10.49 11.56
N VAL A 296 -2.75 -10.47 11.00
CA VAL A 296 -2.41 -9.64 9.85
C VAL A 296 -3.18 -10.16 8.65
N ARG A 297 -3.85 -9.25 7.92
CA ARG A 297 -4.66 -9.58 6.74
C ARG A 297 -4.12 -8.86 5.52
N LEU A 298 -4.17 -9.53 4.38
CA LEU A 298 -3.92 -8.92 3.08
C LEU A 298 -5.22 -8.29 2.57
N SER A 299 -5.13 -7.08 2.00
CA SER A 299 -6.29 -6.39 1.41
C SER A 299 -5.83 -5.37 0.37
N PHE A 300 -6.68 -5.06 -0.60
CA PHE A 300 -6.38 -4.05 -1.63
C PHE A 300 -6.14 -2.64 -1.06
N GLU A 301 -6.75 -2.33 0.08
CA GLU A 301 -6.72 -1.00 0.69
C GLU A 301 -5.42 -0.74 1.48
N ARG A 302 -4.60 -1.78 1.73
CA ARG A 302 -3.39 -1.67 2.53
C ARG A 302 -2.27 -2.54 1.98
N ALA A 303 -1.22 -1.87 1.49
CA ALA A 303 0.01 -2.54 1.08
C ALA A 303 0.60 -3.40 2.21
N CYS A 304 0.95 -4.64 1.89
CA CYS A 304 1.40 -5.67 2.82
C CYS A 304 2.62 -5.27 3.66
N TRP A 305 3.58 -4.57 3.05
CA TRP A 305 4.82 -4.15 3.71
C TRP A 305 4.61 -3.20 4.90
N ARG A 306 3.43 -2.57 5.00
CA ARG A 306 3.08 -1.72 6.16
C ARG A 306 2.93 -2.52 7.45
N ASP A 307 2.83 -3.83 7.35
CA ASP A 307 2.74 -4.75 8.48
C ASP A 307 4.05 -5.55 8.71
N THR A 308 5.15 -5.24 7.99
CA THR A 308 6.44 -5.93 8.13
C THR A 308 6.97 -5.92 9.57
N ALA A 309 6.75 -4.85 10.33
CA ALA A 309 7.15 -4.82 11.74
C ALA A 309 6.46 -5.92 12.58
N ASN A 310 5.21 -6.27 12.27
CA ASN A 310 4.50 -7.36 12.97
C ASN A 310 5.07 -8.75 12.62
N LEU A 311 5.81 -8.87 11.52
CA LEU A 311 6.49 -10.11 11.15
C LEU A 311 7.79 -10.28 11.94
N LEU A 312 8.51 -9.19 12.21
CA LEU A 312 9.91 -9.24 12.66
C LEU A 312 10.12 -8.91 14.14
N GLN A 313 9.14 -8.28 14.80
CA GLN A 313 9.28 -7.76 16.17
C GLN A 313 8.35 -8.46 17.15
N TYR A 314 8.72 -8.42 18.43
CA TYR A 314 7.80 -8.77 19.51
C TYR A 314 6.66 -7.75 19.58
N ALA A 315 5.44 -8.25 19.75
CA ALA A 315 4.25 -7.44 19.93
C ALA A 315 4.25 -6.82 21.33
N ARG A 316 4.18 -5.49 21.40
CA ARG A 316 4.26 -4.72 22.65
C ARG A 316 2.92 -4.05 22.92
N SER A 317 2.40 -4.25 24.13
CA SER A 317 1.16 -3.62 24.59
C SER A 317 1.35 -2.11 24.78
N THR A 318 0.25 -1.37 24.62
CA THR A 318 0.20 0.05 24.96
C THR A 318 0.13 0.32 26.47
N LYS A 319 -0.22 -0.69 27.27
CA LYS A 319 -0.32 -0.62 28.72
C LYS A 319 1.04 -0.91 29.36
N VAL A 320 1.38 -0.13 30.36
CA VAL A 320 2.63 -0.27 31.12
C VAL A 320 2.60 -1.56 31.95
N GLY A 321 3.72 -2.29 31.99
CA GLY A 321 3.89 -3.50 32.81
C GLY A 321 3.36 -4.79 32.17
N ILE A 322 2.96 -4.77 30.90
CA ILE A 322 2.63 -5.98 30.14
C ILE A 322 3.86 -6.40 29.32
N GLU A 323 4.31 -7.62 29.54
CA GLU A 323 5.45 -8.20 28.84
C GLU A 323 5.21 -8.32 27.32
N PRO A 324 6.23 -8.10 26.48
CA PRO A 324 6.14 -8.34 25.05
C PRO A 324 5.80 -9.81 24.73
N GLN A 325 4.95 -10.01 23.73
CA GLN A 325 4.52 -11.33 23.28
C GLN A 325 5.14 -11.67 21.92
N ASP A 326 5.55 -12.93 21.74
CA ASP A 326 5.99 -13.41 20.44
C ASP A 326 4.78 -13.83 19.60
N LEU A 327 4.39 -12.94 18.70
CA LEU A 327 3.21 -13.07 17.83
C LEU A 327 3.60 -13.20 16.35
N ARG A 328 4.87 -13.51 16.11
CA ARG A 328 5.46 -13.67 14.78
C ARG A 328 5.13 -15.06 14.24
N PRO A 329 5.14 -15.27 12.91
CA PRO A 329 4.90 -16.59 12.34
C PRO A 329 6.06 -17.55 12.62
N ALA A 330 5.76 -18.85 12.62
CA ALA A 330 6.65 -19.95 12.98
C ALA A 330 8.06 -19.85 12.37
N GLY A 331 8.18 -19.60 11.06
CA GLY A 331 9.50 -19.49 10.43
C GLY A 331 10.33 -18.30 10.91
N ILE A 332 9.69 -17.19 11.30
CA ILE A 332 10.42 -16.06 11.89
C ILE A 332 10.81 -16.35 13.34
N GLN A 333 9.97 -17.09 14.09
CA GLN A 333 10.33 -17.55 15.44
C GLN A 333 11.55 -18.48 15.39
N LEU A 334 11.60 -19.40 14.43
CA LEU A 334 12.76 -20.25 14.17
C LEU A 334 14.01 -19.40 13.90
N LEU A 335 13.95 -18.49 12.92
CA LEU A 335 15.09 -17.60 12.61
C LEU A 335 15.55 -16.72 13.79
N ALA A 336 14.63 -16.39 14.70
CA ALA A 336 14.96 -15.61 15.89
C ALA A 336 15.67 -16.45 16.97
N ALA A 337 15.35 -17.74 17.05
CA ALA A 337 15.92 -18.69 18.00
C ALA A 337 17.25 -19.31 17.51
N GLU A 338 17.38 -19.51 16.19
CA GLU A 338 18.55 -20.14 15.60
C GLU A 338 19.78 -19.21 15.52
N ASP A 339 20.96 -19.82 15.71
CA ASP A 339 22.26 -19.18 15.53
C ASP A 339 23.13 -20.03 14.60
N ASN A 340 22.74 -20.07 13.33
CA ASN A 340 23.35 -20.90 12.30
C ASN A 340 24.03 -20.05 11.21
N GLU A 341 25.34 -20.26 11.00
CA GLU A 341 26.14 -19.48 10.04
C GLU A 341 25.71 -19.65 8.57
N LEU A 342 25.06 -20.76 8.21
CA LEU A 342 24.52 -20.95 6.86
C LEU A 342 23.31 -20.05 6.65
N ILE A 343 22.41 -19.99 7.63
CA ILE A 343 21.21 -19.14 7.59
C ILE A 343 21.61 -17.68 7.37
N ASP A 344 22.63 -17.20 8.10
CA ASP A 344 23.13 -15.82 7.99
C ASP A 344 23.65 -15.44 6.59
N LYS A 345 24.00 -16.43 5.75
CA LYS A 345 24.47 -16.22 4.38
C LYS A 345 23.34 -16.27 3.35
N LEU A 346 22.15 -16.73 3.71
CA LEU A 346 21.03 -16.89 2.78
C LEU A 346 20.37 -15.56 2.45
N LYS A 347 19.86 -15.48 1.22
CA LYS A 347 18.94 -14.42 0.79
C LYS A 347 17.51 -14.88 1.00
N LEU A 348 16.89 -14.40 2.07
CA LEU A 348 15.56 -14.83 2.47
C LEU A 348 14.48 -13.86 1.98
N ASN A 349 13.29 -14.39 1.77
CA ASN A 349 12.06 -13.62 1.60
C ASN A 349 10.97 -14.15 2.53
N CYS A 350 9.94 -13.34 2.79
CA CYS A 350 8.68 -13.80 3.36
C CYS A 350 7.63 -13.86 2.24
N GLN A 351 7.10 -15.05 1.95
CA GLN A 351 5.90 -15.22 1.14
C GLN A 351 4.67 -15.06 2.04
N LEU A 352 3.73 -14.21 1.64
CA LEU A 352 2.46 -14.03 2.33
C LEU A 352 1.30 -14.39 1.42
N ILE A 353 0.49 -15.35 1.83
CA ILE A 353 -0.69 -15.83 1.10
C ILE A 353 -1.92 -15.66 1.97
N GLY A 354 -2.99 -15.08 1.42
CA GLY A 354 -4.22 -14.87 2.18
C GLY A 354 -5.45 -14.77 1.30
N LEU A 355 -6.60 -15.10 1.90
CA LEU A 355 -7.94 -14.89 1.34
C LEU A 355 -8.57 -13.69 2.04
N ASP A 356 -8.89 -12.64 1.28
CA ASP A 356 -9.71 -11.54 1.76
C ASP A 356 -11.19 -11.83 1.52
N ASN A 357 -12.02 -11.55 2.52
CA ASN A 357 -13.42 -11.92 2.54
C ASN A 357 -14.25 -10.94 3.38
N ASN A 358 -15.48 -10.72 2.95
CA ASN A 358 -16.50 -10.03 3.73
C ASN A 358 -17.57 -11.04 4.18
N LYS A 359 -17.46 -11.47 5.45
CA LYS A 359 -18.27 -12.56 6.01
C LYS A 359 -18.07 -13.84 5.19
N ALA A 360 -19.14 -14.40 4.63
CA ALA A 360 -19.10 -15.60 3.81
C ALA A 360 -18.73 -15.34 2.32
N ASN A 361 -18.46 -14.09 1.94
CA ASN A 361 -18.15 -13.74 0.55
C ASN A 361 -16.64 -13.59 0.35
N PRO A 362 -16.00 -14.39 -0.51
CA PRO A 362 -14.62 -14.17 -0.90
C PRO A 362 -14.55 -12.92 -1.79
N LEU A 363 -13.53 -12.08 -1.58
CA LEU A 363 -13.32 -10.84 -2.34
C LEU A 363 -12.13 -10.95 -3.29
N CYS A 364 -11.04 -11.56 -2.83
CA CYS A 364 -9.81 -11.80 -3.59
C CYS A 364 -8.85 -12.68 -2.78
N TRP A 365 -7.83 -13.21 -3.44
CA TRP A 365 -6.66 -13.79 -2.78
C TRP A 365 -5.41 -13.03 -3.19
N PHE A 366 -4.40 -13.10 -2.32
CA PHE A 366 -3.14 -12.41 -2.50
C PHE A 366 -1.98 -13.38 -2.39
N GLU A 367 -0.92 -13.06 -3.12
CA GLU A 367 0.41 -13.58 -2.91
C GLU A 367 1.37 -12.41 -2.96
N GLU A 368 2.00 -12.12 -1.84
CA GLU A 368 2.98 -11.05 -1.69
C GLU A 368 4.32 -11.67 -1.31
N ARG A 369 5.42 -11.02 -1.70
CA ARG A 369 6.77 -11.39 -1.27
C ARG A 369 7.47 -10.16 -0.74
N LEU A 370 8.04 -10.28 0.46
CA LEU A 370 8.79 -9.21 1.10
C LEU A 370 10.23 -9.66 1.33
N PRO A 371 11.23 -8.80 1.12
CA PRO A 371 12.60 -9.12 1.46
C PRO A 371 12.75 -9.31 2.97
N LEU A 372 13.49 -10.35 3.36
CA LEU A 372 13.75 -10.69 4.76
C LEU A 372 15.25 -10.59 5.06
N ALA A 373 15.65 -9.51 5.73
CA ALA A 373 17.00 -9.39 6.28
C ALA A 373 17.00 -9.87 7.74
N ILE A 374 17.79 -10.90 8.04
CA ILE A 374 17.84 -11.56 9.37
C ILE A 374 18.16 -10.56 10.48
N ASN A 375 19.05 -9.61 10.22
CA ASN A 375 19.41 -8.59 11.20
C ASN A 375 18.29 -7.59 11.54
N LEU A 376 17.12 -7.66 10.90
CA LEU A 376 15.92 -6.90 11.29
C LEU A 376 15.02 -7.65 12.27
N ILE A 377 15.20 -8.97 12.41
CA ILE A 377 14.47 -9.82 13.35
C ILE A 377 14.94 -9.49 14.77
N GLU A 378 14.00 -9.28 15.69
CA GLU A 378 14.32 -9.13 17.10
C GLU A 378 14.60 -10.51 17.72
N LYS A 379 15.84 -10.79 18.14
CA LYS A 379 16.17 -12.02 18.87
C LYS A 379 15.84 -11.95 20.37
N ASP A 380 15.80 -10.74 20.94
CA ASP A 380 15.53 -10.50 22.37
C ASP A 380 14.24 -9.67 22.55
N ARG A 381 13.38 -10.11 23.48
CA ARG A 381 12.13 -9.41 23.84
C ARG A 381 12.37 -8.11 24.60
N GLU A 382 13.41 -8.06 25.43
CA GLU A 382 13.75 -6.95 26.32
C GLU A 382 14.59 -5.90 25.57
N GLN A 383 15.55 -6.36 24.75
CA GLN A 383 16.45 -5.48 24.02
C GLN A 383 16.02 -5.30 22.56
N LYS A 384 15.54 -4.08 22.22
CA LYS A 384 15.28 -3.72 20.82
C LYS A 384 16.56 -3.67 20.02
N ASN A 385 16.64 -4.47 18.96
CA ASN A 385 17.68 -4.34 17.96
C ASN A 385 17.56 -2.99 17.23
N LYS A 386 18.68 -2.24 17.12
CA LYS A 386 18.76 -0.93 16.46
C LYS A 386 18.17 -0.95 15.04
N PHE A 387 18.41 -2.01 14.27
CA PHE A 387 17.95 -2.12 12.88
C PHE A 387 16.42 -2.24 12.83
N SER A 388 15.84 -3.01 13.75
CA SER A 388 14.39 -3.14 13.87
C SER A 388 13.72 -1.83 14.31
N ALA A 389 14.37 -1.08 15.21
CA ALA A 389 13.90 0.27 15.58
C ALA A 389 13.93 1.24 14.38
N HIS A 390 14.94 1.14 13.49
CA HIS A 390 15.00 1.93 12.27
C HIS A 390 13.93 1.55 11.24
N LEU A 391 13.61 0.27 11.09
CA LEU A 391 12.49 -0.19 10.27
C LEU A 391 11.17 0.43 10.75
N LEU A 392 10.88 0.33 12.06
CA LEU A 392 9.67 0.92 12.64
C LEU A 392 9.63 2.43 12.37
N LYS A 393 10.76 3.12 12.50
CA LYS A 393 10.82 4.55 12.22
C LYS A 393 10.58 4.89 10.75
N GLY A 394 11.04 4.04 9.84
CA GLY A 394 10.76 4.15 8.41
C GLY A 394 9.27 4.01 8.10
N LEU A 395 8.61 3.01 8.68
CA LEU A 395 7.16 2.80 8.56
C LEU A 395 6.37 4.00 9.10
N GLU A 396 6.73 4.48 10.31
CA GLU A 396 6.13 5.68 10.91
C GLU A 396 6.31 6.93 10.04
N THR A 397 7.46 7.06 9.38
CA THR A 397 7.76 8.20 8.49
C THR A 397 6.84 8.19 7.27
N ALA A 398 6.65 7.04 6.63
CA ALA A 398 5.75 6.90 5.49
C ALA A 398 4.28 7.19 5.88
N GLU A 399 3.83 6.71 7.04
CA GLU A 399 2.48 6.99 7.58
C GLU A 399 2.31 8.47 7.96
N ALA A 400 3.34 9.10 8.54
CA ALA A 400 3.32 10.52 8.88
C ALA A 400 3.22 11.41 7.62
N ILE A 401 3.99 11.10 6.58
CA ILE A 401 3.95 11.81 5.30
C ILE A 401 2.60 11.61 4.60
N HIS A 402 2.05 10.39 4.64
CA HIS A 402 0.69 10.14 4.14
C HIS A 402 -0.35 10.99 4.87
N ARG A 403 -0.27 11.15 6.20
CA ARG A 403 -1.17 12.02 6.96
C ARG A 403 -1.05 13.49 6.53
N GLN A 404 0.14 13.97 6.20
CA GLN A 404 0.35 15.32 5.66
C GLN A 404 -0.30 15.48 4.28
N LEU A 405 -0.11 14.51 3.38
CA LEU A 405 -0.80 14.44 2.09
C LEU A 405 -2.33 14.49 2.25
N MET A 406 -2.88 13.64 3.13
CA MET A 406 -4.32 13.61 3.39
C MET A 406 -4.83 14.92 3.99
N SER A 407 -4.02 15.59 4.83
CA SER A 407 -4.36 16.91 5.38
C SER A 407 -4.43 17.98 4.29
N ALA A 408 -3.47 18.01 3.36
CA ALA A 408 -3.50 18.92 2.21
C ALA A 408 -4.70 18.66 1.29
N VAL A 409 -4.99 17.40 0.97
CA VAL A 409 -6.16 17.04 0.16
C VAL A 409 -7.46 17.39 0.87
N ARG A 410 -7.53 17.30 2.20
CA ARG A 410 -8.67 17.77 2.98
C ARG A 410 -8.87 19.27 2.84
N THR A 411 -7.80 20.05 2.90
CA THR A 411 -7.85 21.50 2.65
C THR A 411 -8.36 21.82 1.24
N PHE A 412 -7.89 21.09 0.23
CA PHE A 412 -8.39 21.24 -1.13
C PHE A 412 -9.88 20.87 -1.24
N ALA A 413 -10.27 19.72 -0.69
CA ALA A 413 -11.66 19.24 -0.71
C ALA A 413 -12.64 20.22 -0.08
N SER A 414 -12.27 20.87 1.02
CA SER A 414 -13.09 21.91 1.67
C SER A 414 -13.37 23.10 0.75
N HIS A 415 -12.42 23.49 -0.10
CA HIS A 415 -12.60 24.61 -1.06
C HIS A 415 -13.47 24.23 -2.27
N LEU A 416 -13.66 22.94 -2.55
CA LEU A 416 -14.57 22.47 -3.59
C LEU A 416 -16.05 22.52 -3.15
N LEU A 417 -16.30 22.69 -1.85
CA LEU A 417 -17.63 22.68 -1.26
C LEU A 417 -18.08 24.10 -0.89
N PRO A 418 -19.40 24.34 -0.71
CA PRO A 418 -19.91 25.60 -0.19
C PRO A 418 -19.41 25.88 1.24
N ASP A 419 -19.32 27.16 1.60
CA ASP A 419 -19.00 27.57 2.96
C ASP A 419 -20.00 26.96 3.97
N GLY A 420 -19.49 26.44 5.08
CA GLY A 420 -20.29 25.74 6.09
C GLY A 420 -20.63 24.28 5.76
N ALA A 421 -20.02 23.68 4.72
CA ALA A 421 -20.15 22.25 4.45
C ALA A 421 -19.79 21.40 5.68
N ARG A 422 -20.52 20.29 5.89
CA ARG A 422 -20.31 19.44 7.06
C ARG A 422 -18.99 18.67 6.92
N ALA A 423 -18.39 18.33 8.06
CA ALA A 423 -17.17 17.54 8.09
C ALA A 423 -17.28 16.20 7.34
N GLN A 424 -18.47 15.59 7.34
CA GLN A 424 -18.73 14.36 6.58
C GLN A 424 -18.68 14.58 5.06
N ASP A 425 -19.21 15.70 4.57
CA ASP A 425 -19.21 16.00 3.13
C ASP A 425 -17.77 16.21 2.63
N VAL A 426 -16.92 16.84 3.45
CA VAL A 426 -15.48 16.96 3.20
C VAL A 426 -14.80 15.58 3.18
N THR A 427 -15.10 14.71 4.15
CA THR A 427 -14.55 13.34 4.19
C THR A 427 -14.90 12.56 2.92
N THR A 428 -16.17 12.55 2.52
CA THR A 428 -16.63 11.91 1.28
C THR A 428 -15.91 12.48 0.05
N LYS A 429 -15.66 13.79 0.04
CA LYS A 429 -14.92 14.42 -1.07
C LYS A 429 -13.45 14.00 -1.10
N VAL A 430 -12.79 13.90 0.07
CA VAL A 430 -11.42 13.37 0.18
C VAL A 430 -11.35 11.91 -0.29
N GLU A 431 -12.30 11.07 0.11
CA GLU A 431 -12.42 9.68 -0.33
C GLU A 431 -12.61 9.58 -1.85
N SER A 432 -13.35 10.53 -2.47
CA SER A 432 -13.51 10.57 -3.92
C SER A 432 -12.25 10.99 -4.69
N ILE A 433 -11.40 11.83 -4.08
CA ILE A 433 -10.12 12.26 -4.66
C ILE A 433 -9.09 11.12 -4.55
N ASN A 434 -9.12 10.40 -3.43
CA ASN A 434 -8.30 9.22 -3.13
C ASN A 434 -6.82 9.38 -3.52
N PRO A 435 -6.05 10.27 -2.86
CA PRO A 435 -4.63 10.43 -3.15
C PRO A 435 -3.79 9.20 -2.74
N ALA A 436 -4.30 8.40 -1.80
CA ALA A 436 -3.64 7.20 -1.30
C ALA A 436 -3.36 6.17 -2.42
N ARG A 437 -4.21 6.10 -3.45
CA ARG A 437 -4.04 5.22 -4.62
C ARG A 437 -2.78 5.54 -5.44
N PHE A 438 -2.26 6.77 -5.35
CA PHE A 438 -1.02 7.18 -6.03
C PHE A 438 0.19 7.15 -5.10
N TYR A 439 -0.02 7.06 -3.78
CA TYR A 439 1.05 7.08 -2.78
C TYR A 439 1.52 5.68 -2.42
N TRP A 440 0.64 4.82 -1.89
CA TRP A 440 1.06 3.53 -1.34
C TRP A 440 1.66 2.56 -2.37
N PRO A 441 1.06 2.35 -3.56
CA PRO A 441 1.63 1.42 -4.53
C PRO A 441 3.00 1.86 -5.05
N LYS A 442 3.24 3.19 -5.15
CA LYS A 442 4.52 3.75 -5.58
C LYS A 442 5.64 3.59 -4.55
N LEU A 443 5.30 3.25 -3.30
CA LEU A 443 6.27 2.98 -2.25
C LEU A 443 6.70 1.52 -2.14
N ASN A 444 6.08 0.58 -2.86
CA ASN A 444 6.41 -0.85 -2.75
C ASN A 444 7.89 -1.13 -3.08
N GLU A 445 8.33 -0.82 -4.31
CA GLU A 445 9.72 -1.04 -4.72
C GLU A 445 10.72 -0.22 -3.89
N PRO A 446 10.52 1.10 -3.64
CA PRO A 446 11.41 1.83 -2.76
C PRO A 446 11.48 1.29 -1.33
N PHE A 447 10.41 0.67 -0.82
CA PHE A 447 10.42 0.07 0.50
C PHE A 447 11.31 -1.18 0.54
N GLU A 448 11.27 -2.02 -0.50
CA GLU A 448 12.17 -3.17 -0.60
C GLU A 448 13.64 -2.73 -0.61
N GLN A 449 13.97 -1.69 -1.37
CA GLN A 449 15.31 -1.09 -1.38
C GLN A 449 15.69 -0.53 -0.01
N PHE A 450 14.75 0.11 0.69
CA PHE A 450 14.96 0.60 2.05
C PHE A 450 15.26 -0.52 3.03
N VAL A 451 14.54 -1.65 2.97
CA VAL A 451 14.79 -2.83 3.83
C VAL A 451 16.21 -3.38 3.62
N TRP A 452 16.67 -3.52 2.37
CA TRP A 452 18.04 -3.96 2.08
C TRP A 452 19.10 -2.92 2.47
N ALA A 453 18.82 -1.63 2.33
CA ALA A 453 19.75 -0.58 2.73
C ALA A 453 19.90 -0.49 4.25
N LEU A 454 18.81 -0.73 5.00
CA LEU A 454 18.82 -0.72 6.46
C LEU A 454 19.78 -1.76 7.05
N SER A 455 19.96 -2.90 6.37
CA SER A 455 20.86 -3.95 6.85
C SER A 455 22.35 -3.56 6.80
N HIS A 456 22.70 -2.49 6.06
CA HIS A 456 24.08 -2.04 5.87
C HIS A 456 24.36 -0.63 6.45
N ASN A 457 23.56 0.38 6.08
CA ASN A 457 23.76 1.78 6.46
C ASN A 457 22.44 2.47 6.86
N SER A 458 22.08 2.38 8.14
CA SER A 458 20.75 2.77 8.59
C SER A 458 20.47 4.28 8.54
N GLU A 459 21.47 5.16 8.73
CA GLU A 459 21.22 6.63 8.71
C GLU A 459 20.95 7.13 7.30
N GLU A 460 21.80 6.75 6.33
CA GLU A 460 21.62 7.11 4.93
C GLU A 460 20.32 6.50 4.37
N ALA A 461 20.03 5.24 4.69
CA ALA A 461 18.80 4.57 4.30
C ALA A 461 17.55 5.33 4.78
N LYS A 462 17.52 5.77 6.06
CA LYS A 462 16.41 6.57 6.60
C LYS A 462 16.26 7.92 5.91
N SER A 463 17.36 8.61 5.64
CA SER A 463 17.34 9.91 4.96
C SER A 463 16.80 9.77 3.53
N ASN A 464 17.30 8.79 2.78
CA ASN A 464 16.85 8.49 1.41
C ASN A 464 15.39 8.06 1.39
N TRP A 465 14.98 7.18 2.30
CA TRP A 465 13.58 6.75 2.44
C TRP A 465 12.64 7.92 2.68
N ARG A 466 12.98 8.81 3.63
CA ARG A 466 12.17 10.01 3.91
C ARG A 466 12.02 10.87 2.65
N LYS A 467 13.10 11.11 1.92
CA LYS A 467 13.10 11.91 0.69
C LYS A 467 12.18 11.28 -0.37
N VAL A 468 12.30 9.98 -0.59
CA VAL A 468 11.45 9.24 -1.54
C VAL A 468 9.97 9.32 -1.14
N CYS A 469 9.63 9.14 0.14
CA CYS A 469 8.27 9.32 0.62
C CYS A 469 7.74 10.74 0.37
N GLN A 470 8.55 11.78 0.60
CA GLN A 470 8.15 13.18 0.36
C GLN A 470 7.88 13.44 -1.13
N GLU A 471 8.78 12.98 -2.00
CA GLU A 471 8.66 13.13 -3.46
C GLU A 471 7.41 12.41 -3.99
N ILE A 472 7.18 11.17 -3.54
CA ILE A 472 6.00 10.38 -3.94
C ILE A 472 4.71 10.98 -3.37
N ALA A 473 4.71 11.50 -2.13
CA ALA A 473 3.54 12.19 -1.57
C ALA A 473 3.17 13.43 -2.38
N PHE A 474 4.17 14.20 -2.82
CA PHE A 474 3.95 15.37 -3.65
C PHE A 474 3.39 14.99 -5.03
N ALA A 475 4.00 14.00 -5.69
CA ALA A 475 3.52 13.48 -6.97
C ALA A 475 2.11 12.87 -6.84
N ALA A 476 1.78 12.22 -5.71
CA ALA A 476 0.46 11.69 -5.43
C ALA A 476 -0.59 12.79 -5.28
N PHE A 477 -0.24 13.92 -4.65
CA PHE A 477 -1.10 15.10 -4.61
C PHE A 477 -1.39 15.63 -6.01
N GLU A 478 -0.35 15.84 -6.82
CA GLU A 478 -0.49 16.35 -8.19
C GLU A 478 -1.30 15.40 -9.07
N GLY A 479 -1.02 14.09 -9.04
CA GLY A 479 -1.75 13.08 -9.79
C GLY A 479 -3.22 12.95 -9.36
N ALA A 480 -3.51 13.08 -8.07
CA ALA A 480 -4.89 13.02 -7.56
C ALA A 480 -5.71 14.27 -7.89
N THR A 481 -5.05 15.40 -8.13
CA THR A 481 -5.70 16.69 -8.32
C THR A 481 -5.62 17.25 -9.74
N GLN A 482 -4.88 16.58 -10.63
CA GLN A 482 -4.61 17.04 -12.01
C GLN A 482 -5.87 17.44 -12.79
N SER A 483 -6.96 16.67 -12.69
CA SER A 483 -8.21 16.98 -13.39
C SER A 483 -8.87 18.29 -12.94
N TRP A 484 -8.53 18.77 -11.74
CA TRP A 484 -9.06 20.00 -11.16
C TRP A 484 -8.24 21.24 -11.49
N CYS A 485 -7.08 21.10 -12.13
CA CYS A 485 -6.29 22.23 -12.63
C CYS A 485 -7.06 23.08 -13.65
N TYR A 486 -8.03 22.47 -14.34
CA TYR A 486 -8.94 23.13 -15.30
C TYR A 486 -10.28 23.56 -14.66
N GLY A 487 -10.41 23.46 -13.34
CA GLY A 487 -11.59 23.91 -12.60
C GLY A 487 -11.68 25.43 -12.48
N GLY A 488 -12.84 25.93 -12.05
CA GLY A 488 -13.06 27.36 -11.78
C GLY A 488 -12.30 27.89 -10.55
N VAL A 489 -12.40 29.19 -10.27
CA VAL A 489 -11.64 29.93 -9.23
C VAL A 489 -11.54 29.19 -7.89
N ARG A 490 -12.64 28.62 -7.39
CA ARG A 490 -12.65 27.90 -6.10
C ARG A 490 -11.69 26.71 -6.08
N ALA A 491 -11.64 25.94 -7.18
CA ALA A 491 -10.74 24.81 -7.31
C ALA A 491 -9.28 25.30 -7.38
N GLN A 492 -9.00 26.32 -8.18
CA GLN A 492 -7.64 26.88 -8.31
C GLN A 492 -7.12 27.44 -6.98
N LYS A 493 -7.95 28.21 -6.26
CA LYS A 493 -7.64 28.71 -4.92
C LYS A 493 -7.35 27.57 -3.94
N GLY A 494 -8.24 26.57 -3.90
CA GLY A 494 -8.09 25.41 -3.03
C GLY A 494 -6.82 24.62 -3.32
N LEU A 495 -6.51 24.38 -4.59
CA LEU A 495 -5.29 23.68 -5.03
C LEU A 495 -4.05 24.42 -4.59
N SER A 496 -4.02 25.74 -4.78
CA SER A 496 -2.87 26.55 -4.42
C SER A 496 -2.58 26.53 -2.92
N ILE A 497 -3.62 26.65 -2.09
CA ILE A 497 -3.48 26.63 -0.62
C ILE A 497 -3.04 25.24 -0.15
N ALA A 498 -3.66 24.19 -0.68
CA ALA A 498 -3.34 22.82 -0.33
C ALA A 498 -1.90 22.42 -0.75
N LYS A 499 -1.46 22.83 -1.95
CA LYS A 499 -0.10 22.58 -2.44
C LYS A 499 0.94 23.25 -1.54
N GLN A 500 0.72 24.52 -1.19
CA GLN A 500 1.59 25.24 -0.27
C GLN A 500 1.67 24.55 1.10
N GLN A 501 0.51 24.22 1.68
CA GLN A 501 0.45 23.50 2.96
C GLN A 501 1.26 22.19 2.90
N LEU A 502 1.15 21.46 1.78
CA LEU A 502 1.89 20.22 1.60
C LEU A 502 3.40 20.47 1.54
N GLU A 503 3.87 21.42 0.73
CA GLU A 503 5.30 21.77 0.62
C GLU A 503 5.91 22.21 1.95
N GLU A 504 5.21 23.07 2.69
CA GLU A 504 5.63 23.52 4.01
C GLU A 504 5.72 22.35 4.99
N SER A 505 4.71 21.46 4.99
CA SER A 505 4.67 20.30 5.89
C SER A 505 5.74 19.25 5.58
N LEU A 506 6.06 19.05 4.29
CA LEU A 506 7.03 18.04 3.85
C LEU A 506 8.46 18.56 4.01
N TYR A 507 8.75 19.78 3.53
CA TYR A 507 10.11 20.28 3.36
C TYR A 507 10.51 21.35 4.38
N GLY A 508 9.58 21.86 5.18
CA GLY A 508 9.84 22.98 6.09
C GLY A 508 10.19 24.28 5.36
N ARG A 509 9.94 24.34 4.04
CA ARG A 509 10.19 25.51 3.20
C ARG A 509 8.85 26.15 2.89
N THR A 510 8.73 27.44 3.17
CA THR A 510 7.73 28.26 2.48
C THR A 510 8.11 28.27 1.01
N TRP A 511 7.15 28.10 0.10
CA TRP A 511 7.43 28.15 -1.34
C TRP A 511 8.01 29.52 -1.69
N GLN A 512 9.32 29.54 -1.84
CA GLN A 512 10.09 30.65 -2.34
C GLN A 512 10.57 30.23 -3.72
N ARG A 513 9.80 30.57 -4.75
CA ARG A 513 10.34 30.48 -6.11
C ARG A 513 11.53 31.45 -6.14
N HIS A 514 12.71 30.95 -6.50
CA HIS A 514 13.87 31.81 -6.76
C HIS A 514 13.42 32.96 -7.67
N VAL A 515 13.47 34.18 -7.17
CA VAL A 515 13.14 35.37 -7.94
C VAL A 515 14.31 35.62 -8.88
N TYR A 516 14.28 34.94 -10.03
CA TYR A 516 15.19 35.19 -11.13
C TYR A 516 14.49 36.15 -12.09
N TRP A 517 15.00 37.38 -12.21
CA TRP A 517 14.57 38.30 -13.27
C TRP A 517 15.56 38.26 -14.41
N SER A 518 15.06 38.16 -15.63
CA SER A 518 15.89 38.23 -16.82
C SER A 518 16.57 39.60 -16.95
N GLN A 519 17.70 39.63 -17.68
CA GLN A 519 18.54 40.82 -17.80
C GLN A 519 17.81 41.99 -18.47
N ASP A 520 16.94 41.71 -19.44
CA ASP A 520 16.07 42.68 -20.11
C ASP A 520 15.03 43.28 -19.15
N THR A 521 14.37 42.47 -18.30
CA THR A 521 13.48 42.95 -17.23
C THR A 521 14.21 43.90 -16.28
N GLN A 522 15.45 43.58 -15.92
CA GLN A 522 16.25 44.42 -15.03
C GLN A 522 16.61 45.76 -15.70
N GLU A 523 17.04 45.75 -16.96
CA GLU A 523 17.44 46.96 -17.67
C GLU A 523 16.25 47.90 -17.91
N ILE A 524 15.11 47.37 -18.36
CA ILE A 524 13.92 48.22 -18.58
C ILE A 524 13.41 48.81 -17.28
N ILE A 525 13.36 48.03 -16.18
CA ILE A 525 12.89 48.57 -14.89
C ILE A 525 13.86 49.61 -14.34
N LYS A 526 15.17 49.39 -14.47
CA LYS A 526 16.18 50.37 -14.07
C LYS A 526 15.96 51.71 -14.78
N GLN A 527 15.69 51.69 -16.08
CA GLN A 527 15.37 52.89 -16.84
C GLN A 527 14.02 53.52 -16.43
N LEU A 528 12.98 52.70 -16.21
CA LEU A 528 11.68 53.18 -15.73
C LEU A 528 11.82 53.88 -14.37
N TYR A 529 12.58 53.30 -13.44
CA TYR A 529 12.82 53.90 -12.13
C TYR A 529 13.66 55.18 -12.23
N HIS A 530 14.61 55.25 -13.16
CA HIS A 530 15.32 56.49 -13.46
C HIS A 530 14.36 57.58 -13.96
N TRP A 531 13.45 57.26 -14.90
CA TRP A 531 12.45 58.21 -15.39
C TRP A 531 11.38 58.58 -14.34
N GLY A 532 11.06 57.68 -13.44
CA GLY A 532 10.13 57.87 -12.32
C GLY A 532 10.78 58.37 -11.03
N SER A 533 12.05 58.80 -11.07
CA SER A 533 12.77 59.26 -9.88
C SER A 533 12.01 60.40 -9.17
N PRO A 534 11.84 60.34 -7.83
CA PRO A 534 11.22 61.42 -7.07
C PRO A 534 11.96 62.75 -7.19
N GLU A 535 13.28 62.71 -7.36
CA GLU A 535 14.14 63.89 -7.41
C GLU A 535 14.10 64.57 -8.79
N TYR A 536 14.09 63.79 -9.88
CA TYR A 536 14.15 64.29 -11.25
C TYR A 536 13.26 63.49 -12.22
N PRO A 537 11.92 63.60 -12.11
CA PRO A 537 11.00 62.82 -12.93
C PRO A 537 10.98 63.30 -14.39
N ARG A 538 11.15 62.38 -15.34
CA ARG A 538 10.98 62.61 -16.79
C ARG A 538 9.50 62.60 -17.16
N ARG A 539 8.78 63.65 -16.74
CA ARG A 539 7.31 63.77 -16.90
C ARG A 539 6.86 63.75 -18.35
N ASP A 540 7.71 64.24 -19.26
CA ASP A 540 7.55 64.16 -20.72
C ASP A 540 7.42 62.71 -21.18
N ILE A 541 8.38 61.85 -20.81
CA ILE A 541 8.40 60.43 -21.18
C ILE A 541 7.24 59.70 -20.50
N LEU A 542 7.04 59.90 -19.20
CA LEU A 542 5.96 59.24 -18.45
C LEU A 542 4.56 59.60 -18.97
N ALA A 543 4.35 60.82 -19.48
CA ALA A 543 3.09 61.20 -20.10
C ALA A 543 2.83 60.42 -21.41
N VAL A 544 3.86 60.26 -22.24
CA VAL A 544 3.79 59.48 -23.49
C VAL A 544 3.52 58.00 -23.20
N LEU A 545 4.27 57.40 -22.26
CA LEU A 545 4.09 56.01 -21.85
C LEU A 545 2.70 55.78 -21.22
N ARG A 546 2.19 56.71 -20.42
CA ARG A 546 0.85 56.57 -19.85
C ARG A 546 -0.23 56.63 -20.93
N LYS A 547 -0.03 57.46 -21.96
CA LYS A 547 -0.97 57.61 -23.07
C LYS A 547 -1.09 56.33 -23.89
N SER A 548 -0.03 55.53 -24.01
CA SER A 548 -0.08 54.26 -24.76
C SER A 548 -1.03 53.21 -24.16
N LEU A 549 -1.52 53.39 -22.92
CA LEU A 549 -2.61 52.59 -22.35
C LEU A 549 -3.96 52.78 -23.07
N ASP A 550 -4.14 53.82 -23.88
CA ASP A 550 -5.35 54.05 -24.67
C ASP A 550 -5.49 53.13 -25.90
N LEU A 551 -4.45 52.32 -26.19
CA LEU A 551 -4.37 51.38 -27.31
C LEU A 551 -4.55 52.03 -28.70
N GLN A 552 -4.41 53.37 -28.81
CA GLN A 552 -4.41 54.04 -30.10
C GLN A 552 -3.05 53.88 -30.78
N LYS A 553 -3.06 53.55 -32.08
CA LYS A 553 -1.85 53.30 -32.88
C LYS A 553 -0.82 54.44 -32.78
N ASN A 554 -1.28 55.69 -32.80
CA ASN A 554 -0.40 56.87 -32.71
C ASN A 554 0.25 57.01 -31.32
N SER A 555 -0.46 56.66 -30.25
CA SER A 555 0.05 56.68 -28.87
C SER A 555 1.08 55.57 -28.63
N GLN A 556 0.89 54.39 -29.25
CA GLN A 556 1.84 53.29 -29.20
C GLN A 556 3.14 53.61 -29.94
N LEU A 557 3.04 54.16 -31.16
CA LEU A 557 4.22 54.58 -31.94
C LEU A 557 5.06 55.63 -31.21
N ALA A 558 4.42 56.55 -30.50
CA ALA A 558 5.12 57.56 -29.70
C ALA A 558 5.82 56.96 -28.46
N ALA A 559 5.29 55.89 -27.87
CA ALA A 559 5.96 55.19 -26.76
C ALA A 559 7.15 54.34 -27.24
N ILE A 560 7.05 53.77 -28.45
CA ILE A 560 8.12 52.96 -29.06
C ILE A 560 9.40 53.79 -29.30
N SER A 561 9.31 55.09 -29.59
CA SER A 561 10.53 55.91 -29.76
C SER A 561 11.39 56.01 -28.49
N TYR A 562 10.82 55.75 -27.31
CA TYR A 562 11.53 55.72 -26.03
C TYR A 562 11.83 54.30 -25.55
N LEU A 563 10.87 53.37 -25.70
CA LEU A 563 11.02 52.00 -25.21
C LEU A 563 11.74 51.07 -26.18
N GLY A 564 11.68 51.33 -27.49
CA GLY A 564 12.20 50.44 -28.54
C GLY A 564 13.61 49.90 -28.28
N PRO A 565 14.59 50.72 -27.85
CA PRO A 565 15.94 50.25 -27.54
C PRO A 565 16.05 49.32 -26.31
N LEU A 566 15.01 49.28 -25.46
CA LEU A 566 14.95 48.51 -24.22
C LEU A 566 14.08 47.25 -24.33
N LEU A 567 13.26 47.15 -25.39
CA LEU A 567 12.38 46.00 -25.58
C LEU A 567 13.16 44.77 -26.04
N ALA A 568 12.73 43.60 -25.57
CA ALA A 568 13.24 42.32 -26.01
C ALA A 568 12.92 42.08 -27.50
N ASN A 569 13.74 41.27 -28.16
CA ASN A 569 13.54 40.90 -29.58
C ASN A 569 12.35 39.95 -29.80
N GLU A 570 11.84 39.31 -28.73
CA GLU A 570 10.67 38.42 -28.78
C GLU A 570 9.37 39.22 -28.75
N ASP A 571 8.50 39.01 -29.74
CA ASP A 571 7.28 39.82 -29.97
C ASP A 571 6.36 39.85 -28.74
N GLU A 572 6.01 38.68 -28.18
CA GLU A 572 5.15 38.55 -27.00
C GLU A 572 5.74 39.23 -25.75
N ARG A 573 7.06 39.10 -25.53
CA ARG A 573 7.73 39.76 -24.40
C ARG A 573 7.77 41.26 -24.54
N SER A 574 8.02 41.76 -25.76
CA SER A 574 8.06 43.18 -26.05
C SER A 574 6.71 43.86 -25.77
N GLU A 575 5.60 43.17 -26.06
CA GLU A 575 4.26 43.65 -25.74
C GLU A 575 4.03 43.76 -24.22
N VAL A 576 4.41 42.73 -23.47
CA VAL A 576 4.30 42.73 -22.00
C VAL A 576 5.16 43.83 -21.38
N GLN A 577 6.40 44.00 -21.87
CA GLN A 577 7.31 45.06 -21.42
C GLN A 577 6.74 46.45 -21.66
N ALA A 578 6.22 46.71 -22.88
CA ALA A 578 5.60 47.97 -23.22
C ALA A 578 4.35 48.25 -22.37
N PHE A 579 3.54 47.22 -22.14
CA PHE A 579 2.34 47.33 -21.30
C PHE A 579 2.69 47.62 -19.83
N VAL A 580 3.65 46.90 -19.25
CA VAL A 580 4.08 47.11 -17.86
C VAL A 580 4.76 48.48 -17.70
N ALA A 581 5.54 48.94 -18.67
CA ALA A 581 6.09 50.30 -18.70
C ALA A 581 4.99 51.38 -18.69
N ALA A 582 3.92 51.15 -19.44
CA ALA A 582 2.75 52.03 -19.48
C ALA A 582 1.99 52.03 -18.13
N LEU A 583 1.87 50.86 -17.48
CA LEU A 583 1.32 50.73 -16.13
C LEU A 583 2.19 51.46 -15.09
N PHE A 584 3.51 51.32 -15.15
CA PHE A 584 4.44 52.07 -14.31
C PHE A 584 4.25 53.57 -14.50
N ALA A 585 4.17 54.05 -15.73
CA ALA A 585 3.95 55.47 -16.00
C ALA A 585 2.62 56.01 -15.44
N SER A 586 1.62 55.13 -15.26
CA SER A 586 0.35 55.47 -14.62
C SER A 586 0.45 55.61 -13.09
N HIS A 587 1.39 54.90 -12.48
CA HIS A 587 1.70 54.90 -11.04
C HIS A 587 3.22 54.75 -10.81
N PRO A 588 4.00 55.84 -11.02
CA PRO A 588 5.47 55.79 -11.05
C PRO A 588 6.05 55.84 -9.64
N LYS A 589 5.66 54.90 -8.78
CA LYS A 589 6.16 54.76 -7.41
C LYS A 589 7.24 53.67 -7.38
N VAL A 590 8.44 54.04 -6.96
CA VAL A 590 9.59 53.12 -6.85
C VAL A 590 9.33 52.11 -5.73
N TYR A 591 9.50 50.83 -6.04
CA TYR A 591 9.37 49.76 -5.06
C TYR A 591 10.70 49.57 -4.32
N GLN A 592 10.74 49.97 -3.04
CA GLN A 592 11.95 50.02 -2.22
C GLN A 592 12.05 48.89 -1.18
N GLN A 593 11.09 47.97 -1.12
CA GLN A 593 11.12 46.89 -0.14
C GLN A 593 12.22 45.87 -0.48
N SER A 594 12.87 45.33 0.56
CA SER A 594 13.91 44.30 0.44
C SER A 594 13.35 42.95 0.00
N GLN A 595 12.08 42.69 0.27
CA GLN A 595 11.36 41.49 -0.15
C GLN A 595 10.52 41.80 -1.39
N HIS A 596 10.59 40.94 -2.40
CA HIS A 596 9.80 41.05 -3.62
C HIS A 596 8.40 40.49 -3.41
N LEU A 597 7.39 41.23 -3.87
CA LEU A 597 5.99 40.87 -3.72
C LEU A 597 5.35 40.64 -5.08
N SER A 598 4.60 39.55 -5.22
CA SER A 598 3.73 39.37 -6.38
C SER A 598 2.59 40.39 -6.35
N PHE A 599 1.90 40.52 -7.50
CA PHE A 599 0.73 41.38 -7.56
C PHE A 599 -0.37 40.95 -6.57
N GLY A 600 -0.49 39.66 -6.29
CA GLY A 600 -1.42 39.14 -5.28
C GLY A 600 -1.13 39.64 -3.87
N ALA A 601 0.14 39.61 -3.44
CA ALA A 601 0.53 40.12 -2.12
C ALA A 601 0.31 41.64 -2.01
N VAL A 602 0.63 42.38 -3.07
CA VAL A 602 0.38 43.84 -3.13
C VAL A 602 -1.12 44.13 -3.05
N TRP A 603 -1.95 43.33 -3.74
CA TRP A 603 -3.40 43.46 -3.68
C TRP A 603 -3.97 43.13 -2.31
N TYR A 604 -3.41 42.13 -1.61
CA TYR A 604 -3.78 41.80 -0.23
C TYR A 604 -3.51 42.96 0.72
N GLN A 605 -2.34 43.61 0.59
CA GLN A 605 -2.04 44.82 1.38
C GLN A 605 -3.05 45.95 1.13
N ALA A 606 -3.57 46.05 -0.09
CA ALA A 606 -4.62 46.99 -0.44
C ALA A 606 -6.00 46.59 0.09
N ASP A 607 -6.22 45.30 0.37
CA ASP A 607 -7.48 44.73 0.83
C ASP A 607 -7.45 44.26 2.29
N LYS A 608 -6.72 45.00 3.15
CA LYS A 608 -6.66 44.70 4.60
C LYS A 608 -8.03 44.59 5.28
N ASP A 609 -9.03 45.33 4.78
CA ASP A 609 -10.41 45.31 5.29
C ASP A 609 -11.26 44.15 4.71
N GLN A 610 -10.71 43.32 3.81
CA GLN A 610 -11.39 42.21 3.12
C GLN A 610 -12.75 42.60 2.52
N ARG A 611 -12.79 43.69 1.74
CA ARG A 611 -14.07 44.17 1.19
C ARG A 611 -14.53 43.24 0.06
N PRO A 612 -15.79 42.80 0.03
CA PRO A 612 -16.29 41.84 -0.97
C PRO A 612 -16.02 42.23 -2.43
N GLY A 613 -15.97 43.53 -2.73
CA GLY A 613 -15.70 44.03 -4.09
C GLY A 613 -14.22 43.95 -4.52
N MET A 614 -13.27 43.87 -3.59
CA MET A 614 -11.83 43.78 -3.90
C MET A 614 -11.42 42.34 -4.21
N SER A 615 -11.96 41.38 -3.46
CA SER A 615 -11.76 39.95 -3.72
C SER A 615 -12.35 39.53 -5.06
N PHE A 616 -13.59 39.93 -5.36
CA PHE A 616 -14.22 39.64 -6.64
C PHE A 616 -13.43 40.20 -7.83
N ARG A 617 -12.89 41.43 -7.73
CA ARG A 617 -12.01 42.00 -8.78
C ARG A 617 -10.75 41.18 -8.98
N PHE A 618 -10.17 40.66 -7.90
CA PHE A 618 -9.00 39.80 -7.97
C PHE A 618 -9.33 38.46 -8.62
N GLU A 619 -10.48 37.86 -8.31
CA GLU A 619 -10.98 36.65 -8.98
C GLU A 619 -11.13 36.87 -10.49
N CYS A 620 -11.77 37.98 -10.90
CA CYS A 620 -11.88 38.35 -12.31
C CYS A 620 -10.52 38.56 -12.98
N LEU A 621 -9.52 39.07 -12.26
CA LEU A 621 -8.17 39.22 -12.80
C LEU A 621 -7.53 37.86 -13.10
N LEU A 622 -7.64 36.89 -12.20
CA LEU A 622 -7.03 35.57 -12.37
C LEU A 622 -7.61 34.80 -13.56
N GLU A 623 -8.89 35.02 -13.89
CA GLU A 623 -9.53 34.41 -15.06
C GLU A 623 -9.33 35.18 -16.37
N ALA A 624 -8.83 36.42 -16.31
CA ALA A 624 -8.71 37.29 -17.47
C ALA A 624 -7.61 36.83 -18.45
N LYS A 625 -7.89 37.00 -19.76
CA LYS A 625 -6.96 36.71 -20.86
C LYS A 625 -6.88 37.88 -21.85
N GLY A 626 -5.75 37.98 -22.55
CA GLY A 626 -5.55 38.98 -23.62
C GLY A 626 -5.91 40.41 -23.19
N GLU A 627 -6.78 41.08 -23.96
CA GLU A 627 -7.19 42.45 -23.67
C GLU A 627 -7.95 42.62 -22.36
N GLN A 628 -8.69 41.60 -21.91
CA GLN A 628 -9.40 41.66 -20.62
C GLN A 628 -8.41 41.72 -19.45
N LEU A 629 -7.29 41.02 -19.55
CA LEU A 629 -6.21 41.08 -18.55
C LEU A 629 -5.64 42.49 -18.48
N LYS A 630 -5.32 43.08 -19.65
CA LYS A 630 -4.74 44.43 -19.74
C LYS A 630 -5.69 45.47 -19.12
N GLN A 631 -6.98 45.38 -19.42
CA GLN A 631 -7.99 46.30 -18.86
C GLN A 631 -8.16 46.15 -17.34
N THR A 632 -8.31 44.92 -16.85
CA THR A 632 -8.50 44.65 -15.42
C THR A 632 -7.29 45.07 -14.60
N LEU A 633 -6.07 44.72 -15.05
CA LEU A 633 -4.83 45.07 -14.37
C LEU A 633 -4.61 46.58 -14.33
N ARG A 634 -4.94 47.31 -15.41
CA ARG A 634 -4.91 48.77 -15.44
C ARG A 634 -5.83 49.39 -14.39
N GLN A 635 -7.06 48.91 -14.27
CA GLN A 635 -8.00 49.39 -13.25
C GLN A 635 -7.47 49.14 -11.84
N MET A 636 -6.89 47.96 -11.60
CA MET A 636 -6.35 47.60 -10.29
C MET A 636 -5.11 48.45 -9.93
N VAL A 637 -4.22 48.73 -10.87
CA VAL A 637 -3.08 49.64 -10.63
C VAL A 637 -3.55 51.06 -10.28
N GLN A 638 -4.65 51.55 -10.87
CA GLN A 638 -5.23 52.85 -10.47
C GLN A 638 -5.79 52.82 -9.04
N ILE A 639 -6.35 51.69 -8.60
CA ILE A 639 -6.80 51.53 -7.22
C ILE A 639 -5.59 51.53 -6.27
N LEU A 640 -4.53 50.80 -6.59
CA LEU A 640 -3.28 50.80 -5.81
C LEU A 640 -2.66 52.19 -5.71
N LYS A 641 -2.69 52.97 -6.80
CA LYS A 641 -2.29 54.38 -6.81
C LYS A 641 -3.13 55.23 -5.86
N SER A 642 -4.45 55.06 -5.85
CA SER A 642 -5.33 55.82 -4.94
C SER A 642 -5.06 55.54 -3.46
N LYS A 643 -4.51 54.36 -3.14
CA LYS A 643 -4.10 53.94 -1.79
C LYS A 643 -2.61 54.16 -1.52
N ASP A 644 -1.88 54.75 -2.45
CA ASP A 644 -0.44 55.00 -2.37
C ASP A 644 0.42 53.74 -2.11
N ILE A 645 0.02 52.58 -2.65
CA ILE A 645 0.74 51.31 -2.50
C ILE A 645 1.65 51.07 -3.71
N ALA A 646 2.95 50.86 -3.50
CA ALA A 646 3.91 50.60 -4.58
C ALA A 646 3.73 49.19 -5.18
N VAL A 647 3.92 49.05 -6.49
CA VAL A 647 3.88 47.77 -7.19
C VAL A 647 5.30 47.33 -7.53
N ASP A 648 5.65 46.07 -7.25
CA ASP A 648 6.90 45.50 -7.74
C ASP A 648 6.77 45.15 -9.23
N TYR A 649 7.00 46.16 -10.08
CA TYR A 649 6.89 46.04 -11.52
C TYR A 649 7.88 45.03 -12.14
N ARG A 650 8.97 44.67 -11.44
CA ARG A 650 9.90 43.61 -11.87
C ARG A 650 9.21 42.27 -11.81
N THR A 651 8.67 41.96 -10.64
CA THR A 651 7.95 40.71 -10.38
C THR A 651 6.68 40.63 -11.22
N LEU A 652 5.96 41.74 -11.39
CA LEU A 652 4.78 41.81 -12.27
C LEU A 652 5.13 41.46 -13.73
N MET A 653 6.24 41.99 -14.24
CA MET A 653 6.65 41.76 -15.63
C MET A 653 6.99 40.29 -15.89
N GLU A 654 7.82 39.68 -15.04
CA GLU A 654 8.15 38.25 -15.15
C GLU A 654 6.93 37.35 -15.02
N ASP A 655 6.02 37.70 -14.11
CA ASP A 655 4.79 36.94 -13.93
C ASP A 655 3.92 37.01 -15.19
N LEU A 656 3.85 38.18 -15.85
CA LEU A 656 3.05 38.33 -17.07
C LEU A 656 3.63 37.59 -18.29
N TYR A 657 4.95 37.36 -18.36
CA TYR A 657 5.55 36.53 -19.43
C TYR A 657 5.03 35.10 -19.44
N TYR A 658 4.54 34.62 -18.30
CA TYR A 658 4.02 33.27 -18.16
C TYR A 658 2.56 33.26 -17.77
N TRP A 659 1.83 34.35 -18.01
CA TRP A 659 0.41 34.43 -17.68
C TRP A 659 -0.41 33.38 -18.43
N ASP A 660 -0.11 33.19 -19.72
CA ASP A 660 -0.84 32.27 -20.59
C ASP A 660 -0.29 30.84 -20.58
N SER A 661 0.58 30.48 -19.63
CA SER A 661 1.05 29.10 -19.50
C SER A 661 -0.09 28.12 -19.17
N ASP A 662 -0.01 26.92 -19.75
CA ASP A 662 -1.03 25.87 -19.60
C ASP A 662 -1.22 25.41 -18.15
N ASP A 663 -0.16 25.50 -17.35
CA ASP A 663 -0.13 25.10 -15.93
C ASP A 663 -0.76 26.14 -14.98
N LYS A 664 -1.18 27.30 -15.48
CA LYS A 664 -1.76 28.42 -14.70
C LYS A 664 -0.93 28.81 -13.48
N ARG A 665 0.39 28.60 -13.55
CA ARG A 665 1.30 28.76 -12.40
C ARG A 665 1.31 30.16 -11.81
N ILE A 666 1.10 31.18 -12.64
CA ILE A 666 1.14 32.58 -12.22
C ILE A 666 -0.17 32.97 -11.52
N GLN A 667 -1.30 32.52 -12.06
CA GLN A 667 -2.60 32.69 -11.43
C GLN A 667 -2.61 32.02 -10.05
N LEU A 668 -2.08 30.80 -9.96
CA LEU A 668 -1.94 30.08 -8.68
C LEU A 668 -1.00 30.84 -7.72
N LYS A 669 0.15 31.33 -8.18
CA LYS A 669 1.07 32.17 -7.37
C LYS A 669 0.36 33.41 -6.82
N TRP A 670 -0.37 34.14 -7.67
CA TRP A 670 -1.07 35.36 -7.28
C TRP A 670 -2.25 35.07 -6.35
N ALA A 671 -3.03 34.02 -6.63
CA ALA A 671 -4.10 33.51 -5.77
C ALA A 671 -3.57 33.21 -4.36
N ARG A 672 -2.47 32.47 -4.28
CA ARG A 672 -1.79 32.14 -3.04
C ARG A 672 -1.46 33.38 -2.24
N ASP A 673 -0.72 34.30 -2.85
CA ASP A 673 -0.20 35.48 -2.16
C ASP A 673 -1.30 36.45 -1.72
N TYR A 674 -2.48 36.36 -2.34
CA TYR A 674 -3.64 37.14 -1.96
C TYR A 674 -4.49 36.49 -0.85
N TRP A 675 -4.70 35.17 -0.90
CA TRP A 675 -5.61 34.47 0.03
C TRP A 675 -4.94 33.73 1.18
N ALA A 676 -3.64 33.44 1.10
CA ALA A 676 -2.90 32.85 2.21
C ALA A 676 -2.68 33.91 3.29
N LYS A 677 -2.89 33.55 4.57
CA LYS A 677 -2.60 34.45 5.69
C LYS A 677 -1.10 34.79 5.70
N PRO A 678 -0.70 36.07 5.87
CA PRO A 678 0.71 36.41 5.99
C PRO A 678 1.28 35.75 7.24
N ASN A 679 2.43 35.08 7.10
CA ASN A 679 3.23 34.68 8.25
C ASN A 679 3.62 35.93 9.02
N GLN A 680 3.37 35.94 10.33
CA GLN A 680 4.09 36.83 11.24
C GLN A 680 5.55 36.40 11.19
N SER A 681 6.33 37.00 10.30
CA SER A 681 7.78 36.91 10.31
C SER A 681 8.28 37.56 11.59
N THR A 682 8.73 36.71 12.52
CA THR A 682 9.71 36.98 13.60
C THR A 682 10.12 38.45 13.74
N GLU A 683 9.50 39.14 14.70
CA GLU A 683 10.19 40.25 15.36
C GLU A 683 11.38 39.68 16.12
N PRO A 684 12.59 40.23 16.00
CA PRO A 684 13.64 39.97 16.96
C PRO A 684 13.29 40.76 18.23
N SER A 685 12.51 40.19 19.14
CA SER A 685 12.34 40.79 20.46
C SER A 685 13.51 40.35 21.34
N ASP A 686 14.49 41.24 21.42
CA ASP A 686 15.34 41.37 22.59
C ASP A 686 14.51 41.23 23.87
N SER A 687 14.79 40.19 24.65
CA SER A 687 14.45 40.16 26.07
C SER A 687 15.55 39.43 26.83
N ALA A 688 16.75 39.99 26.78
CA ALA A 688 17.62 39.96 27.94
C ALA A 688 17.13 41.02 28.93
N ALA A 689 17.14 40.67 30.22
CA ALA A 689 16.83 41.48 31.40
C ALA A 689 15.34 41.63 31.76
N ALA A 690 14.86 40.72 32.62
CA ALA A 690 14.26 41.09 33.91
C ALA A 690 14.06 39.87 34.83
N THR A 691 14.94 39.80 35.84
CA THR A 691 14.68 39.42 37.24
C THR A 691 14.21 38.03 37.65
N ASN A 692 15.05 37.45 38.54
CA ASN A 692 14.77 36.86 39.86
C ASN A 692 13.69 35.79 40.01
#